data_AF-A0A4S8I6S5-F1
#
_entry.id   AF-A0A4S8I6S5-F1
#
_cell.length_a   1.000
_cell.length_b   1.000
_cell.length_c   1.000
_cell.angle_alpha   90.00
_cell.angle_beta   90.00
_cell.angle_gamma   90.00
#
_symmetry.space_group_name_H-M   'P 1'
#
loop_
_entity.id
_entity.type
_entity.pdbx_description
1 polymer ?
#
loop_
_entity_poly.entity_id
_entity_poly.type
_entity_poly.pdbx_seq_one_letter_code
_entity_poly.pdbx_strand_id
1 'polypeptide(L)'
;MPIFTSRGGTYVTTTETKASVGFKAGVKDYKLTYYTPDYEVKDTDILAAFRVTPQPGVPPEEAGAAVAAESSTGTWTTVWTDGLTSLDRYKGRCYHIEAVVGEENQYIAYVAYPLDLFEEGSVTNMFTSIVGNVFGFKALRALRLEDLRIPTSYSKTFQGPPHGIQVERDKLNKYGRPLLGCTIKPKLGLSAKNYGRAVYECLRGGLDFTKDDENVNSQPFMRWRDRFLFCAEAIFKAQAETGEIKGHYLNATAGTCEEMMKRAICARELGVPIVMHDYLTGGFTANTSLAHYCRDNGLLLHIHRAMHAVIDRQKNHGMHFRVLAKALRMSGGDHIHAGTVVGKLEGEREMTLGFVDLLRDDYIEKDRSRGIFFTQDWVSMPGVLPVASGGIHVWHMPALTEIFGDDSVLQFGGGTLGHPWGNAPGAVANRVALEACVQARNEGRDLAREGNEIIREASKWSPELAAACEVWKEIKFEFEPVDKLDKEKKNSSESGRSSKRTRKNFNDFHEEVEFHEEVESDFHEEVESDFHEEVESDFHEEVESDFHEEVESDFHEEVESDFHEEVESDFHEEVESDFHEEVESDFHEEVESDFHEECGYHLKMSSSDRIELSIDPGTWDPLDKDMISIDPIDFRSKEEPYGDRIDFYQRRTGLADAIQTGIGQINGIPVAIGVMDFQFMGGSMGSVVGEKITRLIEYATNRSLPVIIVCASGGARMQEGSLSLMQMAKISSASSNYQSDKKLFYVSILTSPTTGGVTASFGMLGDIIIAEPNAYIAFAGKRVIEQTLKKQGYENPREATGRIVCANCHLANKPVDIEVPQAVLPDTVFEAVVRIPYDKQLKQVLANGKKGTLNVGAVLILPDGFELAPLDRISPELKEKIGNLSFQSYRPNKRNIIVIGPVPGQKYSEIVFPILSPDPATKKDVHFLKYPIYVGGNRGRGQIYPDGSKSNNTVYNATSAGIVSRIVRKEKGGYEITIVDASDGHQVVDIIPPGPELLVSEGESIKLDQPLTSNPNVGGFGQGDAEIVLQDPLRVQGLLFFLASVILAQVFLVLKKKQFEKVQLYEMNF
;
A
#
# COMPACT_ATOMS: atom_id res chain seq x y z
N MET A 1 -25.49 58.27 -14.15
CA MET A 1 -25.25 59.31 -13.13
C MET A 1 -26.21 59.04 -11.98
N PRO A 2 -25.76 59.11 -10.71
CA PRO A 2 -25.07 60.26 -10.14
C PRO A 2 -23.55 60.14 -10.13
N ILE A 3 -22.94 61.30 -10.14
CA ILE A 3 -21.50 61.60 -10.14
C ILE A 3 -21.02 61.59 -8.69
N PHE A 4 -19.86 60.99 -8.40
CA PHE A 4 -18.96 61.53 -7.40
C PHE A 4 -17.50 61.45 -7.87
N THR A 5 -16.83 62.56 -7.62
CA THR A 5 -15.53 63.01 -8.11
C THR A 5 -14.38 62.57 -7.22
N SER A 6 -13.17 62.69 -7.78
CA SER A 6 -11.84 62.46 -7.21
C SER A 6 -11.62 62.87 -5.74
N ARG A 7 -10.80 62.08 -5.03
CA ARG A 7 -9.61 62.51 -4.26
C ARG A 7 -8.86 61.30 -3.71
N GLY A 8 -7.52 61.41 -3.71
CA GLY A 8 -6.60 60.40 -3.26
C GLY A 8 -6.87 59.92 -1.83
N GLY A 9 -6.73 58.62 -1.66
CA GLY A 9 -6.80 57.89 -0.40
C GLY A 9 -6.49 56.44 -0.73
N THR A 10 -5.54 55.86 -0.01
CA THR A 10 -5.21 54.44 0.04
C THR A 10 -6.48 53.58 0.06
N TYR A 11 -6.75 52.84 -1.03
CA TYR A 11 -7.76 51.78 -1.01
C TYR A 11 -7.05 50.45 -0.75
N VAL A 12 -6.95 50.10 0.53
CA VAL A 12 -7.01 48.71 0.94
C VAL A 12 -8.42 48.25 0.63
N THR A 13 -8.66 47.67 -0.54
CA THR A 13 -9.88 46.89 -0.76
C THR A 13 -9.70 45.55 -0.08
N THR A 14 -10.07 45.50 1.20
CA THR A 14 -10.65 44.30 1.78
C THR A 14 -11.79 43.89 0.86
N THR A 15 -11.56 42.92 -0.01
CA THR A 15 -12.64 42.14 -0.61
C THR A 15 -13.31 41.43 0.56
N GLU A 16 -14.33 42.07 1.13
CA GLU A 16 -15.36 41.37 1.89
C GLU A 16 -15.89 40.31 0.95
N THR A 17 -15.34 39.11 1.07
CA THR A 17 -15.96 37.90 0.57
C THR A 17 -17.39 37.95 1.11
N LYS A 18 -18.36 37.69 0.24
CA LYS A 18 -19.74 37.39 0.65
C LYS A 18 -19.81 36.08 1.45
N ALA A 19 -18.84 35.83 2.34
CA ALA A 19 -18.96 34.93 3.46
C ALA A 19 -20.10 35.52 4.32
N SER A 20 -21.28 34.99 4.06
CA SER A 20 -22.54 35.32 4.68
C SER A 20 -22.37 35.61 6.18
N VAL A 21 -23.06 36.65 6.64
CA VAL A 21 -23.50 36.90 8.02
C VAL A 21 -23.27 35.68 8.93
N GLY A 22 -22.23 35.71 9.78
CA GLY A 22 -22.01 34.69 10.83
C GLY A 22 -20.69 33.90 10.77
N PHE A 23 -19.90 33.96 9.69
CA PHE A 23 -18.56 33.34 9.68
C PHE A 23 -17.51 34.22 10.37
N LYS A 24 -16.72 33.64 11.29
CA LYS A 24 -15.57 34.28 11.94
C LYS A 24 -14.38 33.32 11.88
N ALA A 25 -13.34 33.72 11.13
CA ALA A 25 -12.10 32.96 11.06
C ALA A 25 -11.34 32.95 12.40
N GLY A 26 -10.55 31.91 12.62
CA GLY A 26 -9.69 31.75 13.79
C GLY A 26 -9.92 30.45 14.56
N VAL A 27 -8.97 30.17 15.46
CA VAL A 27 -9.00 29.03 16.38
C VAL A 27 -10.02 29.28 17.48
N LYS A 28 -10.78 28.24 17.83
CA LYS A 28 -11.72 28.23 18.94
C LYS A 28 -11.73 26.83 19.56
N ASP A 29 -12.05 26.74 20.84
CA ASP A 29 -12.22 25.46 21.54
C ASP A 29 -13.23 24.55 20.81
N TYR A 30 -12.89 23.27 20.67
CA TYR A 30 -13.77 22.26 20.07
C TYR A 30 -15.08 22.11 20.85
N LYS A 31 -15.04 22.25 22.19
CA LYS A 31 -16.22 22.09 23.05
C LYS A 31 -17.36 23.06 22.72
N LEU A 32 -17.08 24.18 22.06
CA LEU A 32 -18.12 25.13 21.64
C LEU A 32 -19.06 24.56 20.57
N THR A 33 -18.64 23.51 19.87
CA THR A 33 -19.40 22.93 18.74
C THR A 33 -19.66 21.44 18.89
N TYR A 34 -18.69 20.69 19.44
CA TYR A 34 -18.66 19.22 19.45
C TYR A 34 -18.90 18.61 20.84
N TYR A 35 -18.94 19.42 21.90
CA TYR A 35 -19.45 18.99 23.21
C TYR A 35 -20.92 19.39 23.33
N THR A 36 -21.81 18.39 23.30
CA THR A 36 -23.26 18.59 23.29
C THR A 36 -23.91 17.68 24.33
N PRO A 37 -23.80 18.00 25.63
CA PRO A 37 -24.25 17.13 26.71
C PRO A 37 -25.77 16.87 26.74
N ASP A 38 -26.55 17.77 26.11
CA ASP A 38 -28.00 17.64 25.99
C ASP A 38 -28.44 16.87 24.72
N TYR A 39 -27.50 16.30 23.94
CA TYR A 39 -27.84 15.56 22.73
C TYR A 39 -28.50 14.22 23.05
N GLU A 40 -29.72 14.01 22.53
CA GLU A 40 -30.40 12.72 22.56
C GLU A 40 -29.86 11.83 21.43
N VAL A 41 -29.24 10.72 21.82
CA VAL A 41 -28.72 9.72 20.87
C VAL A 41 -29.84 9.16 20.01
N LYS A 42 -29.59 9.01 18.71
CA LYS A 42 -30.54 8.38 17.80
C LYS A 42 -30.26 6.89 17.67
N ASP A 43 -31.28 6.10 17.35
CA ASP A 43 -31.11 4.67 17.11
C ASP A 43 -30.16 4.37 15.95
N THR A 44 -30.04 5.28 14.99
CA THR A 44 -29.15 5.17 13.82
C THR A 44 -27.71 5.62 14.08
N ASP A 45 -27.41 6.26 15.22
CA ASP A 45 -26.06 6.76 15.48
C ASP A 45 -25.10 5.60 15.82
N ILE A 46 -23.89 5.62 15.26
CA ILE A 46 -22.78 4.81 15.80
C ILE A 46 -22.34 5.48 17.10
N LEU A 47 -22.22 4.72 18.19
CA LEU A 47 -21.74 5.26 19.47
C LEU A 47 -20.37 4.69 19.79
N ALA A 48 -19.48 5.50 20.34
CA ALA A 48 -18.17 5.09 20.82
C ALA A 48 -17.94 5.48 22.28
N ALA A 49 -17.36 4.58 23.05
CA ALA A 49 -16.87 4.86 24.40
C ALA A 49 -15.35 4.92 24.36
N PHE A 50 -14.79 6.12 24.56
CA PHE A 50 -13.34 6.34 24.60
C PHE A 50 -12.87 6.54 26.03
N ARG A 51 -11.94 5.72 26.50
CA ARG A 51 -11.12 6.02 27.67
C ARG A 51 -10.09 7.06 27.28
N VAL A 52 -10.21 8.26 27.82
CA VAL A 52 -9.37 9.41 27.50
C VAL A 52 -8.56 9.84 28.70
N THR A 53 -7.26 10.05 28.50
CA THR A 53 -6.35 10.67 29.47
C THR A 53 -5.82 11.96 28.85
N PRO A 54 -6.38 13.13 29.22
CA PRO A 54 -5.92 14.42 28.72
C PRO A 54 -4.50 14.76 29.19
N GLN A 55 -3.81 15.64 28.47
CA GLN A 55 -2.62 16.31 28.99
C GLN A 55 -2.98 17.22 30.19
N PRO A 56 -2.05 17.46 31.13
CA PRO A 56 -2.26 18.42 32.20
C PRO A 56 -2.70 19.79 31.65
N GLY A 57 -3.74 20.36 32.24
CA GLY A 57 -4.32 21.64 31.81
C GLY A 57 -5.33 21.56 30.67
N VAL A 58 -5.53 20.40 30.04
CA VAL A 58 -6.60 20.20 29.04
C VAL A 58 -7.87 19.72 29.74
N PRO A 59 -8.99 20.48 29.66
CA PRO A 59 -10.26 20.07 30.25
C PRO A 59 -10.81 18.77 29.61
N PRO A 60 -11.46 17.88 30.36
CA PRO A 60 -12.01 16.65 29.81
C PRO A 60 -13.08 16.90 28.74
N GLU A 61 -13.89 17.96 28.88
CA GLU A 61 -14.88 18.37 27.88
C GLU A 61 -14.23 18.76 26.55
N GLU A 62 -13.10 19.46 26.62
CA GLU A 62 -12.33 19.83 25.43
C GLU A 62 -11.66 18.62 24.80
N ALA A 63 -11.10 17.72 25.60
CA ALA A 63 -10.53 16.46 25.11
C ALA A 63 -11.58 15.58 24.41
N GLY A 64 -12.75 15.40 25.03
CA GLY A 64 -13.85 14.64 24.43
C GLY A 64 -14.39 15.30 23.17
N ALA A 65 -14.51 16.63 23.14
CA ALA A 65 -14.92 17.37 21.96
C ALA A 65 -13.90 17.30 20.83
N ALA A 66 -12.60 17.37 21.13
CA ALA A 66 -11.53 17.24 20.15
C ALA A 66 -11.55 15.85 19.49
N VAL A 67 -11.71 14.79 20.29
CA VAL A 67 -11.90 13.42 19.77
C VAL A 67 -13.11 13.38 18.85
N ALA A 68 -14.27 13.90 19.28
CA ALA A 68 -15.49 13.89 18.46
C ALA A 68 -15.35 14.69 17.16
N ALA A 69 -14.65 15.82 17.19
CA ALA A 69 -14.45 16.69 16.05
C ALA A 69 -13.56 16.04 14.97
N GLU A 70 -12.36 15.62 15.35
CA GLU A 70 -11.31 15.16 14.43
C GLU A 70 -11.44 13.67 14.04
N SER A 71 -12.51 13.03 14.50
CA SER A 71 -13.01 11.74 14.00
C SER A 71 -14.33 11.88 13.21
N SER A 72 -14.74 13.11 12.89
CA SER A 72 -15.92 13.39 12.07
C SER A 72 -15.67 14.48 11.02
N THR A 73 -15.82 15.75 11.39
CA THR A 73 -15.83 16.88 10.45
C THR A 73 -14.98 18.07 10.87
N GLY A 74 -14.46 18.08 12.10
CA GLY A 74 -13.71 19.20 12.65
C GLY A 74 -12.25 19.25 12.22
N THR A 75 -11.67 20.43 12.34
CA THR A 75 -10.22 20.67 12.25
C THR A 75 -9.83 21.78 13.23
N TRP A 76 -8.54 22.06 13.36
CA TRP A 76 -7.96 22.96 14.38
C TRP A 76 -8.37 24.44 14.30
N THR A 77 -8.96 24.90 13.20
CA THR A 77 -9.41 26.29 13.01
C THR A 77 -10.76 26.35 12.30
N THR A 78 -11.51 27.43 12.50
CA THR A 78 -12.83 27.58 11.88
C THR A 78 -12.69 27.75 10.37
N VAL A 79 -13.39 26.91 9.59
CA VAL A 79 -13.41 26.98 8.12
C VAL A 79 -14.77 27.44 7.61
N TRP A 80 -14.77 28.32 6.61
CA TRP A 80 -16.03 28.89 6.08
C TRP A 80 -16.87 27.85 5.33
N THR A 81 -16.23 26.78 4.86
CA THR A 81 -16.86 25.68 4.13
C THR A 81 -17.86 24.89 4.98
N ASP A 82 -17.81 24.99 6.31
CA ASP A 82 -18.87 24.48 7.19
C ASP A 82 -20.24 25.05 6.82
N GLY A 83 -20.29 26.31 6.35
CA GLY A 83 -21.52 26.97 5.92
C GLY A 83 -22.07 26.49 4.56
N LEU A 84 -21.31 25.68 3.82
CA LEU A 84 -21.78 25.04 2.58
C LEU A 84 -22.54 23.73 2.86
N THR A 85 -22.42 23.19 4.07
CA THR A 85 -23.05 21.94 4.49
C THR A 85 -23.89 22.17 5.75
N SER A 86 -24.58 21.12 6.21
CA SER A 86 -25.26 21.15 7.50
C SER A 86 -24.36 20.50 8.54
N LEU A 87 -23.47 21.29 9.16
CA LEU A 87 -22.59 20.79 10.22
C LEU A 87 -23.38 20.11 11.34
N ASP A 88 -24.56 20.65 11.68
CA ASP A 88 -25.45 20.06 12.68
C ASP A 88 -25.95 18.66 12.30
N ARG A 89 -25.97 18.29 11.02
CA ARG A 89 -26.29 16.92 10.59
C ARG A 89 -25.09 16.00 10.76
N TYR A 90 -23.90 16.43 10.33
CA TYR A 90 -22.73 15.56 10.13
C TYR A 90 -21.74 15.51 11.29
N LYS A 91 -21.73 16.51 12.18
CA LYS A 91 -20.76 16.53 13.29
C LYS A 91 -20.92 15.32 14.20
N GLY A 92 -19.80 14.70 14.56
CA GLY A 92 -19.70 13.85 15.73
C GLY A 92 -19.99 14.66 16.99
N ARG A 93 -20.52 14.02 18.03
CA ARG A 93 -20.98 14.71 19.23
C ARG A 93 -20.51 13.99 20.49
N CYS A 94 -19.63 14.61 21.25
CA CYS A 94 -19.34 14.17 22.62
C CYS A 94 -20.55 14.56 23.48
N TYR A 95 -21.38 13.58 23.81
CA TYR A 95 -22.67 13.80 24.49
C TYR A 95 -22.63 13.44 25.98
N HIS A 96 -21.61 12.72 26.44
CA HIS A 96 -21.46 12.40 27.85
C HIS A 96 -19.99 12.16 28.20
N ILE A 97 -19.59 12.54 29.41
CA ILE A 97 -18.26 12.28 29.96
C ILE A 97 -18.43 11.87 31.43
N GLU A 98 -17.77 10.77 31.82
CA GLU A 98 -17.72 10.31 33.22
C GLU A 98 -16.28 10.03 33.64
N ALA A 99 -15.93 10.33 34.89
CA ALA A 99 -14.62 9.99 35.44
C ALA A 99 -14.47 8.48 35.66
N VAL A 100 -13.29 7.92 35.39
CA VAL A 100 -12.99 6.51 35.69
C VAL A 100 -12.67 6.37 37.18
N VAL A 101 -13.43 5.52 37.87
CA VAL A 101 -13.25 5.30 39.32
C VAL A 101 -11.92 4.60 39.57
N GLY A 102 -11.12 5.18 40.47
CA GLY A 102 -9.82 4.62 40.88
C GLY A 102 -8.64 5.07 40.01
N GLU A 103 -8.88 5.85 38.96
CA GLU A 103 -7.85 6.42 38.10
C GLU A 103 -7.83 7.95 38.22
N GLU A 104 -6.63 8.54 38.28
CA GLU A 104 -6.48 10.00 38.30
C GLU A 104 -6.45 10.55 36.86
N ASN A 105 -7.21 11.62 36.59
CA ASN A 105 -7.26 12.31 35.31
C ASN A 105 -7.57 11.40 34.09
N GLN A 106 -8.44 10.41 34.29
CA GLN A 106 -8.93 9.53 33.22
C GLN A 106 -10.46 9.52 33.20
N TYR A 107 -11.03 9.54 31.99
CA TYR A 107 -12.46 9.68 31.76
C TYR A 107 -12.93 8.70 30.69
N ILE A 108 -14.22 8.38 30.67
CA ILE A 108 -14.89 7.78 29.52
C ILE A 108 -15.67 8.90 28.82
N ALA A 109 -15.27 9.24 27.60
CA ALA A 109 -15.98 10.15 26.72
C ALA A 109 -16.84 9.35 25.73
N TYR A 110 -18.13 9.64 25.72
CA TYR A 110 -19.10 9.01 24.83
C TYR A 110 -19.37 9.90 23.63
N VAL A 111 -19.11 9.38 22.44
CA VAL A 111 -19.27 10.09 21.17
C VAL A 111 -20.34 9.43 20.31
N ALA A 112 -21.25 10.23 19.77
CA ALA A 112 -22.26 9.80 18.80
C ALA A 112 -21.89 10.30 17.40
N TYR A 113 -21.89 9.38 16.43
CA TYR A 113 -21.60 9.66 15.02
C TYR A 113 -22.85 9.40 14.17
N PRO A 114 -23.28 10.39 13.37
CA PRO A 114 -24.35 10.19 12.40
C PRO A 114 -24.05 9.05 11.43
N LEU A 115 -25.06 8.24 11.10
CA LEU A 115 -24.95 7.11 10.17
C LEU A 115 -24.31 7.50 8.82
N ASP A 116 -24.71 8.64 8.29
CA ASP A 116 -24.33 9.13 6.96
C ASP A 116 -22.82 9.41 6.79
N LEU A 117 -22.03 9.36 7.87
CA LEU A 117 -20.57 9.49 7.78
C LEU A 117 -19.89 8.24 7.25
N PHE A 118 -20.55 7.09 7.31
CA PHE A 118 -19.92 5.79 7.14
C PHE A 118 -20.30 5.12 5.84
N GLU A 119 -19.29 4.69 5.08
CA GLU A 119 -19.47 3.86 3.89
C GLU A 119 -20.08 2.50 4.27
N GLU A 120 -21.14 2.12 3.58
CA GLU A 120 -21.87 0.87 3.79
C GLU A 120 -20.98 -0.35 3.52
N GLY A 121 -21.00 -1.34 4.42
CA GLY A 121 -20.21 -2.57 4.26
C GLY A 121 -18.68 -2.41 4.45
N SER A 122 -18.21 -1.25 4.91
CA SER A 122 -16.78 -0.94 5.02
C SER A 122 -16.31 -0.73 6.47
N VAL A 123 -15.82 -1.81 7.10
CA VAL A 123 -15.15 -1.72 8.43
C VAL A 123 -13.94 -0.79 8.35
N THR A 124 -13.24 -0.81 7.22
CA THR A 124 -12.09 0.06 6.94
C THR A 124 -12.48 1.53 7.08
N ASN A 125 -13.54 1.99 6.41
CA ASN A 125 -13.99 3.39 6.50
C ASN A 125 -14.46 3.77 7.93
N MET A 126 -15.18 2.87 8.61
CA MET A 126 -15.58 3.08 10.00
C MET A 126 -14.38 3.32 10.92
N PHE A 127 -13.32 2.51 10.82
CA PHE A 127 -12.10 2.69 11.59
C PHE A 127 -11.26 3.88 11.13
N THR A 128 -11.23 4.19 9.83
CA THR A 128 -10.56 5.40 9.32
C THR A 128 -11.12 6.67 9.98
N SER A 129 -12.43 6.72 10.22
CA SER A 129 -13.04 7.86 10.94
C SER A 129 -12.77 7.80 12.44
N ILE A 130 -13.19 6.71 13.10
CA ILE A 130 -13.25 6.63 14.57
C ILE A 130 -11.85 6.56 15.21
N VAL A 131 -10.89 5.88 14.57
CA VAL A 131 -9.55 5.64 15.12
C VAL A 131 -8.41 6.14 14.21
N GLY A 132 -8.72 6.90 13.16
CA GLY A 132 -7.72 7.33 12.18
C GLY A 132 -6.63 8.23 12.75
N ASN A 133 -7.01 9.42 13.24
CA ASN A 133 -6.05 10.45 13.66
C ASN A 133 -6.04 10.71 15.18
N VAL A 134 -7.17 10.52 15.85
CA VAL A 134 -7.41 10.99 17.23
C VAL A 134 -6.48 10.40 18.28
N PHE A 135 -5.88 9.24 18.02
CA PHE A 135 -4.90 8.59 18.91
C PHE A 135 -3.55 9.31 18.94
N GLY A 136 -3.23 10.11 17.91
CA GLY A 136 -2.00 10.89 17.81
C GLY A 136 -2.12 12.35 18.27
N PHE A 137 -3.25 12.73 18.88
CA PHE A 137 -3.50 14.11 19.29
C PHE A 137 -2.58 14.55 20.44
N LYS A 138 -1.79 15.61 20.23
CA LYS A 138 -0.86 16.15 21.23
C LYS A 138 -1.52 16.56 22.56
N ALA A 139 -2.78 16.96 22.53
CA ALA A 139 -3.55 17.34 23.70
C ALA A 139 -3.95 16.14 24.60
N LEU A 140 -3.72 14.90 24.13
CA LEU A 140 -4.02 13.67 24.85
C LEU A 140 -2.70 12.96 25.20
N ARG A 141 -2.63 12.40 26.41
CA ARG A 141 -1.53 11.50 26.81
C ARG A 141 -1.80 10.07 26.35
N ALA A 142 -3.05 9.64 26.45
CA ALA A 142 -3.48 8.33 26.03
C ALA A 142 -4.97 8.35 25.63
N LEU A 143 -5.33 7.45 24.71
CA LEU A 143 -6.70 7.25 24.25
C LEU A 143 -6.88 5.76 24.01
N ARG A 144 -7.98 5.18 24.50
CA ARG A 144 -8.38 3.81 24.19
C ARG A 144 -9.84 3.76 23.76
N LEU A 145 -10.13 3.11 22.65
CA LEU A 145 -11.51 2.81 22.25
C LEU A 145 -11.96 1.54 22.97
N GLU A 146 -12.88 1.69 23.92
CA GLU A 146 -13.35 0.59 24.77
C GLU A 146 -14.49 -0.21 24.11
N ASP A 147 -15.46 0.47 23.50
CA ASP A 147 -16.61 -0.20 22.89
C ASP A 147 -17.26 0.65 21.79
N LEU A 148 -17.99 -0.03 20.89
CA LEU A 148 -18.81 0.57 19.85
C LEU A 148 -20.24 0.04 19.91
N ARG A 149 -21.24 0.91 19.82
CA ARG A 149 -22.61 0.53 19.47
C ARG A 149 -22.75 0.63 17.96
N ILE A 150 -22.92 -0.50 17.30
CA ILE A 150 -23.22 -0.55 15.87
C ILE A 150 -24.74 -0.55 15.70
N PRO A 151 -25.33 0.47 15.06
CA PRO A 151 -26.77 0.55 14.87
C PRO A 151 -27.23 -0.49 13.86
N THR A 152 -28.48 -0.93 13.99
CA THR A 152 -29.08 -1.96 13.13
C THR A 152 -29.06 -1.54 11.66
N SER A 153 -29.25 -0.26 11.37
CA SER A 153 -29.18 0.30 10.02
C SER A 153 -27.80 0.13 9.36
N TYR A 154 -26.71 0.17 10.14
CA TYR A 154 -25.36 -0.01 9.60
C TYR A 154 -24.97 -1.49 9.53
N SER A 155 -25.26 -2.27 10.57
CA SER A 155 -24.91 -3.71 10.58
C SER A 155 -25.57 -4.48 9.44
N LYS A 156 -26.79 -4.11 9.03
CA LYS A 156 -27.48 -4.69 7.86
C LYS A 156 -26.82 -4.45 6.52
N THR A 157 -25.86 -3.53 6.42
CA THR A 157 -25.08 -3.30 5.21
C THR A 157 -23.95 -4.31 5.03
N PHE A 158 -23.64 -5.08 6.07
CA PHE A 158 -22.59 -6.09 6.07
C PHE A 158 -23.14 -7.50 5.85
N GLN A 159 -22.33 -8.35 5.21
CA GLN A 159 -22.63 -9.78 5.07
C GLN A 159 -22.64 -10.50 6.43
N GLY A 160 -21.68 -10.15 7.30
CA GLY A 160 -21.36 -10.94 8.48
C GLY A 160 -20.63 -12.25 8.17
N PRO A 161 -20.58 -13.19 9.14
CA PRO A 161 -19.87 -14.47 8.99
C PRO A 161 -20.34 -15.26 7.77
N PRO A 162 -19.45 -15.85 6.95
CA PRO A 162 -19.85 -16.62 5.76
C PRO A 162 -20.85 -17.76 6.01
N HIS A 163 -20.92 -18.32 7.20
CA HIS A 163 -21.85 -19.40 7.55
C HIS A 163 -22.42 -19.18 8.95
N GLY A 164 -21.55 -18.85 9.91
CA GLY A 164 -21.87 -18.76 11.32
C GLY A 164 -22.10 -20.11 11.99
N ILE A 165 -22.27 -20.06 13.31
CA ILE A 165 -22.25 -21.21 14.21
C ILE A 165 -23.18 -22.35 13.76
N GLN A 166 -24.45 -22.03 13.48
CA GLN A 166 -25.48 -23.05 13.20
C GLN A 166 -25.16 -23.79 11.90
N VAL A 167 -24.88 -23.05 10.81
CA VAL A 167 -24.59 -23.66 9.51
C VAL A 167 -23.27 -24.42 9.52
N GLU A 168 -22.27 -23.96 10.28
CA GLU A 168 -21.04 -24.71 10.46
C GLU A 168 -21.29 -26.07 11.12
N ARG A 169 -22.05 -26.10 12.22
CA ARG A 169 -22.41 -27.37 12.88
C ARG A 169 -23.18 -28.30 11.96
N ASP A 170 -24.10 -27.75 11.16
CA ASP A 170 -24.88 -28.52 10.18
C ASP A 170 -23.98 -29.12 9.09
N LYS A 171 -23.04 -28.33 8.56
CA LYS A 171 -22.07 -28.79 7.55
C LYS A 171 -21.17 -29.91 8.08
N LEU A 172 -20.75 -29.82 9.33
CA LEU A 172 -19.84 -30.78 9.95
C LEU A 172 -20.57 -31.99 10.56
N ASN A 173 -21.89 -31.88 10.73
CA ASN A 173 -22.73 -32.82 11.47
C ASN A 173 -22.21 -33.08 12.90
N LYS A 174 -21.91 -32.01 13.65
CA LYS A 174 -21.31 -32.06 15.00
C LYS A 174 -22.05 -31.14 15.98
N TYR A 175 -22.68 -31.73 17.00
CA TYR A 175 -23.54 -31.02 17.96
C TYR A 175 -23.27 -31.45 19.41
N GLY A 176 -23.73 -30.62 20.36
CA GLY A 176 -23.78 -30.97 21.79
C GLY A 176 -22.43 -30.97 22.51
N ARG A 177 -21.37 -30.47 21.87
CA ARG A 177 -20.05 -30.26 22.48
C ARG A 177 -19.26 -29.16 21.75
N PRO A 178 -18.24 -28.59 22.40
CA PRO A 178 -17.17 -27.87 21.72
C PRO A 178 -16.55 -28.67 20.59
N LEU A 179 -16.11 -27.97 19.54
CA LEU A 179 -15.26 -28.55 18.49
C LEU A 179 -13.81 -28.61 19.00
N LEU A 180 -13.05 -29.61 18.56
CA LEU A 180 -11.66 -29.79 18.94
C LEU A 180 -10.72 -29.51 17.78
N GLY A 181 -9.73 -28.65 18.02
CA GLY A 181 -8.72 -28.27 17.05
C GLY A 181 -7.29 -28.44 17.54
N CYS A 182 -6.33 -28.29 16.63
CA CYS A 182 -4.90 -28.32 16.96
C CYS A 182 -4.05 -27.58 15.93
N THR A 183 -3.23 -26.62 16.38
CA THR A 183 -2.19 -26.01 15.55
C THR A 183 -1.00 -26.95 15.41
N ILE A 184 -0.60 -27.27 14.18
CA ILE A 184 0.56 -28.13 13.92
C ILE A 184 1.85 -27.46 14.41
N LYS A 185 2.79 -28.26 14.93
CA LYS A 185 4.08 -27.84 15.50
C LYS A 185 5.25 -28.68 14.94
N PRO A 186 6.50 -28.16 14.94
CA PRO A 186 6.91 -26.79 15.30
C PRO A 186 6.24 -25.74 14.40
N LYS A 187 6.20 -24.47 14.83
CA LYS A 187 5.48 -23.40 14.10
C LYS A 187 5.92 -23.35 12.63
N LEU A 188 7.23 -23.35 12.39
CA LEU A 188 7.88 -23.33 11.08
C LEU A 188 8.89 -24.47 10.96
N GLY A 189 9.27 -24.82 9.72
CA GLY A 189 10.38 -25.74 9.42
C GLY A 189 9.98 -27.16 9.03
N LEU A 190 8.71 -27.55 9.18
CA LEU A 190 8.22 -28.82 8.64
C LEU A 190 8.07 -28.77 7.12
N SER A 191 8.46 -29.84 6.42
CA SER A 191 8.12 -30.04 5.01
C SER A 191 6.64 -30.37 4.82
N ALA A 192 6.09 -30.09 3.64
CA ALA A 192 4.68 -30.33 3.31
C ALA A 192 4.20 -31.76 3.61
N LYS A 193 5.01 -32.76 3.26
CA LYS A 193 4.69 -34.18 3.51
C LYS A 193 4.61 -34.51 5.00
N ASN A 194 5.55 -33.99 5.80
CA ASN A 194 5.53 -34.20 7.24
C ASN A 194 4.39 -33.41 7.90
N TYR A 195 4.04 -32.25 7.35
CA TYR A 195 2.86 -31.50 7.76
C TYR A 195 1.58 -32.33 7.59
N GLY A 196 1.37 -32.91 6.40
CA GLY A 196 0.25 -33.81 6.13
C GLY A 196 0.24 -35.04 7.05
N ARG A 197 1.40 -35.62 7.38
CA ARG A 197 1.48 -36.71 8.37
C ARG A 197 0.98 -36.26 9.75
N ALA A 198 1.44 -35.12 10.24
CA ALA A 198 1.02 -34.61 11.54
C ALA A 198 -0.50 -34.32 11.57
N VAL A 199 -1.04 -33.77 10.48
CA VAL A 199 -2.48 -33.54 10.29
C VAL A 199 -3.26 -34.85 10.37
N TYR A 200 -2.85 -35.87 9.61
CA TYR A 200 -3.52 -37.17 9.59
C TYR A 200 -3.56 -37.80 10.99
N GLU A 201 -2.42 -37.85 11.67
CA GLU A 201 -2.31 -38.46 13.01
C GLU A 201 -3.21 -37.77 14.05
N CYS A 202 -3.28 -36.45 14.03
CA CYS A 202 -4.15 -35.71 14.95
C CYS A 202 -5.64 -35.94 14.65
N LEU A 203 -6.03 -35.89 13.37
CA LEU A 203 -7.44 -36.02 12.97
C LEU A 203 -7.98 -37.43 13.20
N ARG A 204 -7.19 -38.48 12.89
CA ARG A 204 -7.59 -39.87 13.13
C ARG A 204 -7.72 -40.18 14.62
N GLY A 205 -6.98 -39.47 15.47
CA GLY A 205 -7.04 -39.62 16.93
C GLY A 205 -8.26 -38.97 17.59
N GLY A 206 -9.12 -38.28 16.84
CA GLY A 206 -10.42 -37.82 17.35
C GLY A 206 -10.63 -36.31 17.35
N LEU A 207 -9.64 -35.50 16.92
CA LEU A 207 -9.87 -34.07 16.70
C LEU A 207 -10.80 -33.84 15.51
N ASP A 208 -11.59 -32.78 15.55
CA ASP A 208 -12.43 -32.35 14.43
C ASP A 208 -11.58 -31.62 13.39
N PHE A 209 -10.62 -30.83 13.88
CA PHE A 209 -9.79 -29.97 13.08
C PHE A 209 -8.31 -30.02 13.46
N THR A 210 -7.48 -29.68 12.49
CA THR A 210 -6.12 -29.15 12.70
C THR A 210 -6.00 -27.81 11.97
N LYS A 211 -4.91 -27.08 12.16
CA LYS A 211 -4.69 -25.82 11.44
C LYS A 211 -3.23 -25.55 11.12
N ASP A 212 -3.05 -24.81 10.03
CA ASP A 212 -1.82 -24.08 9.78
C ASP A 212 -1.52 -23.16 10.99
N ASP A 213 -0.25 -22.95 11.31
CA ASP A 213 0.16 -21.89 12.23
C ASP A 213 0.01 -20.52 11.54
N GLU A 214 -0.22 -19.43 12.28
CA GLU A 214 -0.51 -18.13 11.67
C GLU A 214 0.60 -17.63 10.74
N ASN A 215 1.85 -17.99 11.05
CA ASN A 215 3.00 -17.63 10.23
C ASN A 215 3.37 -18.68 9.18
N VAL A 216 2.60 -19.76 9.01
CA VAL A 216 2.76 -20.72 7.91
C VAL A 216 1.97 -20.22 6.70
N ASN A 217 2.66 -19.69 5.70
CA ASN A 217 2.06 -19.16 4.49
C ASN A 217 2.64 -19.90 3.27
N SER A 218 3.73 -19.39 2.70
CA SER A 218 4.50 -20.06 1.63
C SER A 218 5.98 -19.73 1.76
N GLN A 219 6.75 -20.63 2.39
CA GLN A 219 8.16 -20.43 2.70
C GLN A 219 9.07 -21.37 1.88
N PRO A 220 10.38 -21.11 1.82
CA PRO A 220 11.32 -22.00 1.13
C PRO A 220 11.27 -23.46 1.59
N PHE A 221 11.08 -23.72 2.88
CA PHE A 221 11.00 -25.08 3.43
C PHE A 221 9.68 -25.80 3.13
N MET A 222 8.62 -25.06 2.78
CA MET A 222 7.29 -25.59 2.50
C MET A 222 6.46 -24.57 1.69
N ARG A 223 6.33 -24.81 0.39
CA ARG A 223 5.44 -24.03 -0.47
C ARG A 223 3.98 -24.38 -0.20
N TRP A 224 3.10 -23.37 -0.30
CA TRP A 224 1.70 -23.51 0.10
C TRP A 224 0.96 -24.61 -0.65
N ARG A 225 1.18 -24.73 -1.97
CA ARG A 225 0.46 -25.68 -2.81
C ARG A 225 0.75 -27.13 -2.43
N ASP A 226 2.01 -27.45 -2.15
CA ASP A 226 2.39 -28.81 -1.71
C ASP A 226 1.75 -29.15 -0.37
N ARG A 227 1.74 -28.18 0.56
CA ARG A 227 1.08 -28.35 1.86
C ARG A 227 -0.42 -28.61 1.70
N PHE A 228 -1.09 -27.85 0.85
CA PHE A 228 -2.53 -28.01 0.59
C PHE A 228 -2.85 -29.41 0.08
N LEU A 229 -2.05 -29.94 -0.85
CA LEU A 229 -2.24 -31.28 -1.39
C LEU A 229 -2.07 -32.38 -0.33
N PHE A 230 -0.97 -32.37 0.42
CA PHE A 230 -0.74 -33.40 1.45
C PHE A 230 -1.71 -33.28 2.63
N CYS A 231 -2.16 -32.08 2.98
CA CYS A 231 -3.19 -31.90 4.01
C CYS A 231 -4.56 -32.38 3.52
N ALA A 232 -4.94 -32.11 2.27
CA ALA A 232 -6.18 -32.63 1.71
C ALA A 232 -6.19 -34.17 1.71
N GLU A 233 -5.09 -34.81 1.30
CA GLU A 233 -4.93 -36.27 1.41
C GLU A 233 -5.13 -36.76 2.86
N ALA A 234 -4.49 -36.10 3.81
CA ALA A 234 -4.57 -36.43 5.23
C ALA A 234 -5.98 -36.28 5.82
N ILE A 235 -6.70 -35.21 5.45
CA ILE A 235 -8.10 -34.97 5.85
C ILE A 235 -8.97 -36.13 5.38
N PHE A 236 -8.94 -36.44 4.08
CA PHE A 236 -9.81 -37.47 3.51
C PHE A 236 -9.45 -38.86 4.01
N LYS A 237 -8.17 -39.14 4.27
CA LYS A 237 -7.73 -40.40 4.90
C LYS A 237 -8.30 -40.56 6.31
N ALA A 238 -8.18 -39.55 7.16
CA ALA A 238 -8.71 -39.59 8.53
C ALA A 238 -10.25 -39.64 8.56
N GLN A 239 -10.91 -38.91 7.66
CA GLN A 239 -12.36 -38.94 7.51
C GLN A 239 -12.85 -40.32 7.08
N ALA A 240 -12.18 -40.98 6.12
CA ALA A 240 -12.53 -42.33 5.70
C ALA A 240 -12.33 -43.38 6.83
N GLU A 241 -11.30 -43.20 7.66
CA GLU A 241 -11.00 -44.09 8.78
C GLU A 241 -12.00 -43.94 9.95
N THR A 242 -12.41 -42.71 10.25
CA THR A 242 -13.25 -42.40 11.43
C THR A 242 -14.74 -42.31 11.14
N GLY A 243 -15.12 -42.06 9.89
CA GLY A 243 -16.51 -41.79 9.50
C GLY A 243 -17.03 -40.40 9.89
N GLU A 244 -16.22 -39.57 10.56
CA GLU A 244 -16.57 -38.19 10.89
C GLU A 244 -16.03 -37.21 9.85
N ILE A 245 -16.77 -36.13 9.56
CA ILE A 245 -16.24 -35.02 8.74
C ILE A 245 -15.03 -34.40 9.47
N LYS A 246 -13.93 -34.21 8.74
CA LYS A 246 -12.67 -33.63 9.24
C LYS A 246 -12.29 -32.39 8.43
N GLY A 247 -11.48 -31.52 9.02
CA GLY A 247 -10.91 -30.38 8.32
C GLY A 247 -9.51 -30.01 8.78
N HIS A 248 -8.82 -29.25 7.92
CA HIS A 248 -7.59 -28.57 8.28
C HIS A 248 -7.68 -27.13 7.80
N TYR A 249 -7.41 -26.16 8.68
CA TYR A 249 -7.52 -24.76 8.30
C TYR A 249 -6.32 -24.38 7.44
N LEU A 250 -6.49 -24.43 6.12
CA LEU A 250 -5.46 -24.07 5.16
C LEU A 250 -5.29 -22.55 5.09
N ASN A 251 -4.08 -22.04 5.38
CA ASN A 251 -3.86 -20.60 5.51
C ASN A 251 -3.77 -19.89 4.15
N ALA A 252 -4.75 -19.02 3.89
CA ALA A 252 -4.85 -18.21 2.68
C ALA A 252 -4.07 -16.88 2.77
N THR A 253 -3.63 -16.45 3.96
CA THR A 253 -2.88 -15.19 4.16
C THR A 253 -1.68 -15.09 3.21
N ALA A 254 -1.57 -13.99 2.46
CA ALA A 254 -0.55 -13.78 1.45
C ALA A 254 -0.15 -12.30 1.35
N GLY A 255 0.93 -12.01 0.62
CA GLY A 255 1.43 -10.64 0.44
C GLY A 255 0.59 -9.76 -0.48
N THR A 256 -0.32 -10.34 -1.28
CA THR A 256 -1.28 -9.60 -2.10
C THR A 256 -2.64 -10.31 -2.12
N CYS A 257 -3.70 -9.57 -2.45
CA CYS A 257 -5.04 -10.13 -2.55
C CYS A 257 -5.13 -11.20 -3.64
N GLU A 258 -4.43 -11.05 -4.76
CA GLU A 258 -4.45 -12.04 -5.85
C GLU A 258 -3.86 -13.38 -5.40
N GLU A 259 -2.76 -13.36 -4.64
CA GLU A 259 -2.18 -14.59 -4.09
C GLU A 259 -3.06 -15.20 -3.00
N MET A 260 -3.70 -14.38 -2.17
CA MET A 260 -4.68 -14.86 -1.18
C MET A 260 -5.83 -15.59 -1.88
N MET A 261 -6.38 -15.00 -2.94
CA MET A 261 -7.47 -15.57 -3.71
C MET A 261 -7.05 -16.85 -4.45
N LYS A 262 -5.85 -16.92 -5.03
CA LYS A 262 -5.34 -18.16 -5.64
C LYS A 262 -5.30 -19.32 -4.65
N ARG A 263 -4.93 -19.07 -3.40
CA ARG A 263 -4.92 -20.10 -2.35
C ARG A 263 -6.32 -20.54 -1.98
N ALA A 264 -7.23 -19.59 -1.75
CA ALA A 264 -8.63 -19.89 -1.44
C ALA A 264 -9.31 -20.70 -2.56
N ILE A 265 -9.06 -20.33 -3.83
CA ILE A 265 -9.54 -21.07 -5.01
C ILE A 265 -9.00 -22.49 -5.03
N CYS A 266 -7.70 -22.69 -4.76
CA CYS A 266 -7.12 -24.02 -4.70
C CYS A 266 -7.71 -24.87 -3.56
N ALA A 267 -7.92 -24.30 -2.37
CA ALA A 267 -8.58 -25.01 -1.27
C ALA A 267 -10.00 -25.44 -1.65
N ARG A 268 -10.76 -24.55 -2.32
CA ARG A 268 -12.08 -24.86 -2.88
C ARG A 268 -12.01 -26.01 -3.88
N GLU A 269 -11.07 -25.98 -4.83
CA GLU A 269 -10.87 -27.04 -5.83
C GLU A 269 -10.53 -28.40 -5.21
N LEU A 270 -9.82 -28.42 -4.07
CA LEU A 270 -9.51 -29.63 -3.32
C LEU A 270 -10.71 -30.17 -2.52
N GLY A 271 -11.81 -29.42 -2.43
CA GLY A 271 -13.02 -29.83 -1.72
C GLY A 271 -12.86 -29.88 -0.19
N VAL A 272 -11.90 -29.13 0.38
CA VAL A 272 -11.74 -29.03 1.83
C VAL A 272 -12.83 -28.14 2.44
N PRO A 273 -13.23 -28.35 3.71
CA PRO A 273 -14.37 -27.61 4.27
C PRO A 273 -14.02 -26.21 4.78
N ILE A 274 -12.74 -25.90 5.03
CA ILE A 274 -12.34 -24.71 5.78
C ILE A 274 -10.97 -24.17 5.37
N VAL A 275 -10.84 -22.85 5.35
CA VAL A 275 -9.56 -22.10 5.22
C VAL A 275 -9.36 -21.19 6.44
N MET A 276 -8.16 -20.62 6.59
CA MET A 276 -7.91 -19.56 7.57
C MET A 276 -7.28 -18.30 7.00
N HIS A 277 -7.44 -17.19 7.72
CA HIS A 277 -6.87 -15.89 7.39
C HIS A 277 -6.46 -15.12 8.66
N ASP A 278 -5.35 -14.38 8.56
CA ASP A 278 -4.82 -13.52 9.62
C ASP A 278 -5.32 -12.08 9.39
N TYR A 279 -6.53 -11.77 9.84
CA TYR A 279 -7.29 -10.61 9.36
C TYR A 279 -6.68 -9.24 9.63
N LEU A 280 -5.95 -9.04 10.73
CA LEU A 280 -5.31 -7.76 11.03
C LEU A 280 -4.05 -7.56 10.19
N THR A 281 -3.20 -8.59 10.13
CA THR A 281 -1.95 -8.53 9.35
C THR A 281 -2.19 -8.56 7.85
N GLY A 282 -3.30 -9.19 7.39
CA GLY A 282 -3.77 -9.09 6.01
C GLY A 282 -4.60 -7.84 5.72
N GLY A 283 -5.25 -7.28 6.74
CA GLY A 283 -6.10 -6.09 6.66
C GLY A 283 -7.60 -6.39 6.45
N PHE A 284 -8.46 -5.52 6.97
CA PHE A 284 -9.93 -5.66 6.88
C PHE A 284 -10.45 -5.72 5.45
N THR A 285 -9.88 -4.94 4.52
CA THR A 285 -10.28 -4.97 3.10
C THR A 285 -10.07 -6.34 2.46
N ALA A 286 -8.90 -6.96 2.72
CA ALA A 286 -8.62 -8.32 2.25
C ALA A 286 -9.52 -9.35 2.94
N ASN A 287 -9.74 -9.19 4.25
CA ASN A 287 -10.61 -10.09 5.01
C ASN A 287 -12.06 -10.07 4.50
N THR A 288 -12.67 -8.89 4.33
CA THR A 288 -14.04 -8.77 3.81
C THR A 288 -14.15 -9.37 2.40
N SER A 289 -13.14 -9.16 1.55
CA SER A 289 -13.08 -9.78 0.22
C SER A 289 -13.06 -11.32 0.29
N LEU A 290 -12.25 -11.88 1.20
CA LEU A 290 -12.19 -13.33 1.42
C LEU A 290 -13.48 -13.87 2.05
N ALA A 291 -14.13 -13.13 2.94
CA ALA A 291 -15.40 -13.51 3.55
C ALA A 291 -16.53 -13.61 2.52
N HIS A 292 -16.62 -12.66 1.58
CA HIS A 292 -17.55 -12.73 0.45
C HIS A 292 -17.25 -13.95 -0.42
N TYR A 293 -15.97 -14.19 -0.76
CA TYR A 293 -15.58 -15.36 -1.53
C TYR A 293 -15.96 -16.68 -0.84
N CYS A 294 -15.72 -16.78 0.48
CA CYS A 294 -16.01 -17.97 1.27
C CYS A 294 -17.52 -18.27 1.31
N ARG A 295 -18.36 -17.24 1.43
CA ARG A 295 -19.83 -17.36 1.32
C ARG A 295 -20.22 -17.93 -0.04
N ASP A 296 -19.72 -17.34 -1.12
CA ASP A 296 -20.08 -17.72 -2.49
C ASP A 296 -19.58 -19.11 -2.88
N ASN A 297 -18.56 -19.62 -2.19
CA ASN A 297 -17.91 -20.89 -2.51
C ASN A 297 -18.09 -21.98 -1.45
N GLY A 298 -18.88 -21.73 -0.41
CA GLY A 298 -19.21 -22.71 0.62
C GLY A 298 -18.06 -23.10 1.56
N LEU A 299 -16.99 -22.31 1.63
CA LEU A 299 -15.84 -22.54 2.52
C LEU A 299 -16.07 -21.90 3.89
N LEU A 300 -15.85 -22.63 4.97
CA LEU A 300 -15.75 -22.02 6.30
C LEU A 300 -14.50 -21.13 6.37
N LEU A 301 -14.60 -20.02 7.10
CA LEU A 301 -13.51 -19.05 7.24
C LEU A 301 -13.07 -18.90 8.70
N HIS A 302 -11.94 -19.51 9.05
CA HIS A 302 -11.34 -19.33 10.37
C HIS A 302 -10.48 -18.06 10.44
N ILE A 303 -10.70 -17.22 11.45
CA ILE A 303 -9.91 -16.00 11.64
C ILE A 303 -8.93 -16.18 12.80
N HIS A 304 -7.66 -16.00 12.49
CA HIS A 304 -6.62 -15.86 13.49
C HIS A 304 -6.30 -14.38 13.72
N ARG A 305 -6.14 -14.00 14.99
CA ARG A 305 -6.00 -12.59 15.41
C ARG A 305 -4.55 -12.13 15.55
N ALA A 306 -3.65 -12.58 14.68
CA ALA A 306 -2.25 -12.16 14.73
C ALA A 306 -2.15 -10.62 14.81
N MET A 307 -1.21 -10.09 15.60
CA MET A 307 -1.02 -8.66 15.89
C MET A 307 -2.01 -8.00 16.88
N HIS A 308 -3.13 -8.65 17.27
CA HIS A 308 -4.14 -7.99 18.10
C HIS A 308 -3.61 -7.37 19.41
N ALA A 309 -2.71 -8.06 20.11
CA ALA A 309 -2.15 -7.63 21.39
C ALA A 309 -1.21 -6.42 21.30
N VAL A 310 -0.80 -6.01 20.09
CA VAL A 310 -0.13 -4.71 19.87
C VAL A 310 -1.11 -3.57 20.12
N ILE A 311 -2.40 -3.80 19.87
CA ILE A 311 -3.46 -2.80 19.90
C ILE A 311 -4.29 -2.92 21.19
N ASP A 312 -4.57 -4.14 21.67
CA ASP A 312 -5.61 -4.35 22.68
C ASP A 312 -5.13 -4.65 24.10
N ARG A 313 -3.83 -4.87 24.30
CA ARG A 313 -3.28 -5.35 25.58
C ARG A 313 -3.31 -4.31 26.70
N GLN A 314 -2.99 -3.06 26.39
CA GLN A 314 -2.84 -2.03 27.41
C GLN A 314 -4.19 -1.38 27.72
N LYS A 315 -4.50 -1.23 29.02
CA LYS A 315 -5.77 -0.64 29.46
C LYS A 315 -5.87 0.85 29.16
N ASN A 316 -4.76 1.58 29.14
CA ASN A 316 -4.73 3.04 28.98
C ASN A 316 -4.80 3.49 27.51
N HIS A 317 -4.29 2.72 26.55
CA HIS A 317 -4.17 3.13 25.14
C HIS A 317 -4.47 1.99 24.17
N GLY A 318 -5.10 2.30 23.03
CA GLY A 318 -5.33 1.38 21.91
C GLY A 318 -6.81 1.05 21.66
N MET A 319 -7.14 -0.19 21.30
CA MET A 319 -8.54 -0.59 21.07
C MET A 319 -8.80 -1.89 21.80
N HIS A 320 -9.79 -1.94 22.69
CA HIS A 320 -10.11 -3.18 23.39
C HIS A 320 -10.56 -4.27 22.40
N PHE A 321 -10.20 -5.54 22.66
CA PHE A 321 -10.48 -6.66 21.77
C PHE A 321 -11.97 -6.79 21.39
N ARG A 322 -12.90 -6.47 22.31
CA ARG A 322 -14.36 -6.44 22.03
C ARG A 322 -14.73 -5.59 20.80
N VAL A 323 -14.03 -4.49 20.55
CA VAL A 323 -14.23 -3.64 19.37
C VAL A 323 -13.78 -4.39 18.12
N LEU A 324 -12.62 -5.03 18.18
CA LEU A 324 -12.07 -5.86 17.11
C LEU A 324 -12.96 -7.08 16.82
N ALA A 325 -13.58 -7.66 17.85
CA ALA A 325 -14.53 -8.75 17.74
C ALA A 325 -15.81 -8.33 17.01
N LYS A 326 -16.41 -7.18 17.38
CA LYS A 326 -17.54 -6.57 16.65
C LYS A 326 -17.19 -6.29 15.19
N ALA A 327 -16.02 -5.69 14.95
CA ALA A 327 -15.53 -5.36 13.62
C ALA A 327 -15.33 -6.62 12.75
N LEU A 328 -14.78 -7.70 13.32
CA LEU A 328 -14.64 -8.95 12.59
C LEU A 328 -15.99 -9.61 12.32
N ARG A 329 -16.93 -9.62 13.29
CA ARG A 329 -18.28 -10.16 13.07
C ARG A 329 -18.97 -9.46 11.89
N MET A 330 -18.79 -8.14 11.73
CA MET A 330 -19.27 -7.40 10.55
C MET A 330 -18.50 -7.73 9.26
N SER A 331 -17.16 -7.70 9.29
CA SER A 331 -16.31 -7.99 8.11
C SER A 331 -16.52 -9.41 7.57
N GLY A 332 -16.76 -10.36 8.47
CA GLY A 332 -17.05 -11.76 8.17
C GLY A 332 -15.90 -12.69 8.54
N GLY A 333 -16.20 -13.62 9.46
CA GLY A 333 -15.37 -14.76 9.82
C GLY A 333 -16.24 -15.74 10.60
N ASP A 334 -16.16 -17.04 10.29
CA ASP A 334 -16.95 -18.07 10.97
C ASP A 334 -16.38 -18.39 12.35
N HIS A 335 -15.05 -18.31 12.48
CA HIS A 335 -14.34 -18.43 13.74
C HIS A 335 -13.54 -17.18 14.06
N ILE A 336 -13.31 -16.91 15.36
CA ILE A 336 -12.23 -16.01 15.79
C ILE A 336 -11.61 -16.48 17.10
N HIS A 337 -10.29 -16.35 17.24
CA HIS A 337 -9.60 -16.56 18.51
C HIS A 337 -10.08 -15.57 19.58
N ALA A 338 -10.48 -16.07 20.76
CA ALA A 338 -11.15 -15.30 21.81
C ALA A 338 -10.53 -15.51 23.21
N GLY A 339 -9.23 -15.83 23.27
CA GLY A 339 -8.54 -16.06 24.54
C GLY A 339 -8.89 -17.41 25.18
N THR A 340 -8.30 -17.69 26.34
CA THR A 340 -8.47 -18.98 27.05
C THR A 340 -8.75 -18.85 28.53
N VAL A 341 -8.54 -17.65 29.11
CA VAL A 341 -8.53 -17.37 30.55
C VAL A 341 -7.40 -18.06 31.32
N VAL A 342 -7.28 -19.38 31.17
CA VAL A 342 -6.35 -20.24 31.93
C VAL A 342 -5.08 -20.61 31.16
N GLY A 343 -4.97 -20.21 29.89
CA GLY A 343 -3.83 -20.54 29.05
C GLY A 343 -2.70 -19.52 29.15
N LYS A 344 -1.71 -19.67 28.27
CA LYS A 344 -0.47 -18.87 28.31
C LYS A 344 -0.60 -17.43 27.82
N LEU A 345 -1.73 -17.06 27.22
CA LEU A 345 -1.98 -15.71 26.71
C LEU A 345 -3.01 -15.05 27.62
N GLU A 346 -2.88 -13.74 27.81
CA GLU A 346 -3.78 -12.98 28.66
C GLU A 346 -5.25 -13.11 28.23
N GLY A 347 -6.12 -13.15 29.24
CA GLY A 347 -7.56 -13.04 29.10
C GLY A 347 -8.19 -13.04 30.49
N GLU A 348 -8.59 -11.87 30.99
CA GLU A 348 -9.38 -11.81 32.22
C GLU A 348 -10.77 -12.43 31.94
N ARG A 349 -11.34 -13.10 32.94
CA ARG A 349 -12.51 -13.97 32.77
C ARG A 349 -13.75 -13.17 32.36
N GLU A 350 -14.10 -12.11 33.09
CA GLU A 350 -15.36 -11.40 32.87
C GLU A 350 -15.37 -10.63 31.56
N MET A 351 -14.26 -9.99 31.18
CA MET A 351 -14.13 -9.39 29.84
C MET A 351 -14.22 -10.43 28.73
N THR A 352 -13.68 -11.63 28.96
CA THR A 352 -13.72 -12.73 27.98
C THR A 352 -15.15 -13.21 27.75
N LEU A 353 -15.91 -13.40 28.82
CA LEU A 353 -17.34 -13.71 28.71
C LEU A 353 -18.08 -12.60 27.95
N GLY A 354 -17.81 -11.33 28.25
CA GLY A 354 -18.42 -10.19 27.56
C GLY A 354 -18.23 -10.21 26.05
N PHE A 355 -16.99 -10.37 25.55
CA PHE A 355 -16.78 -10.40 24.09
C PHE A 355 -17.14 -11.74 23.44
N VAL A 356 -17.25 -12.83 24.20
CA VAL A 356 -17.83 -14.10 23.71
C VAL A 356 -19.33 -13.94 23.45
N ASP A 357 -20.06 -13.28 24.36
CA ASP A 357 -21.49 -12.98 24.18
C ASP A 357 -21.69 -12.08 22.95
N LEU A 358 -20.84 -11.04 22.78
CA LEU A 358 -20.85 -10.18 21.59
C LEU A 358 -20.58 -10.90 20.27
N LEU A 359 -19.85 -12.02 20.28
CA LEU A 359 -19.56 -12.82 19.10
C LEU A 359 -20.71 -13.77 18.75
N ARG A 360 -21.41 -14.33 19.76
CA ARG A 360 -22.40 -15.40 19.56
C ARG A 360 -23.83 -14.91 19.52
N ASP A 361 -24.19 -14.04 20.45
CA ASP A 361 -25.59 -13.75 20.76
C ASP A 361 -26.17 -12.76 19.75
N ASP A 362 -27.49 -12.76 19.61
CA ASP A 362 -28.21 -11.83 18.72
C ASP A 362 -28.42 -10.47 19.39
N TYR A 363 -28.65 -10.46 20.70
CA TYR A 363 -28.90 -9.26 21.47
C TYR A 363 -28.14 -9.32 22.80
N ILE A 364 -27.32 -8.28 23.05
CA ILE A 364 -26.46 -8.19 24.22
C ILE A 364 -26.81 -6.92 24.97
N GLU A 365 -27.21 -7.03 26.23
CA GLU A 365 -27.53 -5.88 27.07
C GLU A 365 -26.25 -5.19 27.57
N LYS A 366 -26.35 -3.88 27.84
CA LYS A 366 -25.30 -3.14 28.55
C LYS A 366 -25.00 -3.82 29.89
N ASP A 367 -23.75 -4.23 30.08
CA ASP A 367 -23.24 -4.80 31.32
C ASP A 367 -21.79 -4.34 31.56
N ARG A 368 -21.61 -3.36 32.44
CA ARG A 368 -20.29 -2.82 32.78
C ARG A 368 -19.41 -3.83 33.53
N SER A 369 -20.00 -4.81 34.21
CA SER A 369 -19.27 -5.87 34.92
C SER A 369 -18.57 -6.86 33.99
N ARG A 370 -18.92 -6.85 32.69
CA ARG A 370 -18.23 -7.56 31.60
C ARG A 370 -17.61 -6.63 30.55
N GLY A 371 -17.58 -5.33 30.84
CA GLY A 371 -17.05 -4.31 29.93
C GLY A 371 -17.91 -4.03 28.70
N ILE A 372 -19.20 -4.35 28.72
CA ILE A 372 -20.15 -4.01 27.66
C ILE A 372 -20.75 -2.63 27.97
N PHE A 373 -20.34 -1.61 27.22
CA PHE A 373 -20.75 -0.22 27.49
C PHE A 373 -22.09 0.13 26.86
N PHE A 374 -22.44 -0.57 25.78
CA PHE A 374 -23.67 -0.35 25.03
C PHE A 374 -24.41 -1.66 24.80
N THR A 375 -25.73 -1.60 24.86
CA THR A 375 -26.58 -2.65 24.31
C THR A 375 -26.31 -2.78 22.81
N GLN A 376 -26.14 -4.00 22.32
CA GLN A 376 -25.87 -4.33 20.92
C GLN A 376 -26.92 -5.31 20.40
N ASP A 377 -27.65 -4.90 19.37
CA ASP A 377 -28.54 -5.76 18.59
C ASP A 377 -27.87 -6.08 17.25
N TRP A 378 -27.73 -7.37 16.95
CA TRP A 378 -27.13 -7.87 15.71
C TRP A 378 -28.13 -8.15 14.61
N VAL A 379 -29.44 -8.03 14.89
CA VAL A 379 -30.54 -8.16 13.91
C VAL A 379 -30.36 -9.35 12.97
N SER A 380 -30.10 -10.50 13.58
CA SER A 380 -29.92 -11.81 12.94
C SER A 380 -28.64 -11.96 12.12
N MET A 381 -27.63 -11.10 12.32
CA MET A 381 -26.29 -11.37 11.80
C MET A 381 -25.77 -12.68 12.45
N PRO A 382 -25.27 -13.65 11.66
CA PRO A 382 -24.83 -14.94 12.22
C PRO A 382 -23.83 -14.77 13.35
N GLY A 383 -23.91 -15.67 14.35
CA GLY A 383 -22.91 -15.74 15.42
C GLY A 383 -21.57 -16.26 14.88
N VAL A 384 -20.48 -15.82 15.50
CA VAL A 384 -19.10 -16.25 15.25
C VAL A 384 -18.71 -17.25 16.33
N LEU A 385 -18.10 -18.36 15.95
CA LEU A 385 -17.64 -19.38 16.89
C LEU A 385 -16.34 -18.92 17.58
N PRO A 386 -16.33 -18.66 18.91
CA PRO A 386 -15.12 -18.29 19.63
C PRO A 386 -14.15 -19.48 19.71
N VAL A 387 -12.87 -19.21 19.49
CA VAL A 387 -11.80 -20.21 19.56
C VAL A 387 -10.91 -19.95 20.77
N ALA A 388 -10.88 -20.92 21.69
CA ALA A 388 -9.96 -20.93 22.82
C ALA A 388 -8.69 -21.70 22.45
N SER A 389 -7.55 -20.99 22.37
CA SER A 389 -6.28 -21.55 21.88
C SER A 389 -5.08 -20.94 22.59
N GLY A 390 -4.09 -21.79 22.91
CA GLY A 390 -2.77 -21.38 23.40
C GLY A 390 -2.50 -21.77 24.86
N GLY A 391 -1.54 -22.68 25.06
CA GLY A 391 -1.09 -23.08 26.39
C GLY A 391 -2.11 -23.89 27.22
N ILE A 392 -3.12 -24.48 26.58
CA ILE A 392 -4.14 -25.30 27.23
C ILE A 392 -3.85 -26.80 27.06
N HIS A 393 -4.34 -27.62 28.01
CA HIS A 393 -4.17 -29.07 28.10
C HIS A 393 -5.38 -29.70 28.84
N VAL A 394 -5.40 -31.04 28.96
CA VAL A 394 -6.55 -31.82 29.47
C VAL A 394 -7.10 -31.36 30.83
N TRP A 395 -6.25 -30.93 31.77
CA TRP A 395 -6.71 -30.40 33.07
C TRP A 395 -7.50 -29.09 32.99
N HIS A 396 -7.34 -28.32 31.91
CA HIS A 396 -8.11 -27.10 31.68
C HIS A 396 -9.50 -27.38 31.08
N MET A 397 -9.78 -28.62 30.65
CA MET A 397 -11.01 -28.97 29.95
C MET A 397 -12.30 -28.61 30.71
N PRO A 398 -12.42 -28.86 32.03
CA PRO A 398 -13.62 -28.48 32.78
C PRO A 398 -13.86 -26.97 32.77
N ALA A 399 -12.82 -26.17 33.03
CA ALA A 399 -12.90 -24.72 33.04
C ALA A 399 -13.24 -24.15 31.65
N LEU A 400 -12.61 -24.67 30.59
CA LEU A 400 -12.89 -24.25 29.22
C LEU A 400 -14.34 -24.57 28.80
N THR A 401 -14.84 -25.75 29.18
CA THR A 401 -16.22 -26.16 28.90
C THR A 401 -17.24 -25.30 29.65
N GLU A 402 -16.90 -24.86 30.86
CA GLU A 402 -17.73 -23.96 31.67
C GLU A 402 -17.73 -22.53 31.11
N ILE A 403 -16.56 -21.98 30.81
CA ILE A 403 -16.40 -20.59 30.35
C ILE A 403 -16.97 -20.40 28.94
N PHE A 404 -16.60 -21.25 27.99
CA PHE A 404 -16.93 -21.04 26.59
C PHE A 404 -18.19 -21.77 26.15
N GLY A 405 -18.67 -22.77 26.90
CA GLY A 405 -19.85 -23.56 26.53
C GLY A 405 -19.67 -24.33 25.20
N ASP A 406 -20.77 -24.90 24.70
CA ASP A 406 -20.71 -25.82 23.56
C ASP A 406 -20.31 -25.15 22.25
N ASP A 407 -20.78 -23.93 21.99
CA ASP A 407 -20.44 -23.15 20.80
C ASP A 407 -19.07 -22.49 20.94
N SER A 408 -18.04 -23.34 20.94
CA SER A 408 -16.62 -22.97 20.97
C SER A 408 -15.75 -23.98 20.21
N VAL A 409 -14.56 -23.55 19.78
CA VAL A 409 -13.47 -24.45 19.36
C VAL A 409 -12.36 -24.42 20.39
N LEU A 410 -12.00 -25.57 20.98
CA LEU A 410 -10.90 -25.70 21.92
C LEU A 410 -9.67 -26.28 21.19
N GLN A 411 -8.56 -25.53 21.16
CA GLN A 411 -7.38 -25.88 20.36
C GLN A 411 -6.16 -26.25 21.19
N PHE A 412 -5.71 -27.51 21.02
CA PHE A 412 -4.61 -28.10 21.78
C PHE A 412 -3.42 -28.38 20.88
N GLY A 413 -2.60 -27.36 20.58
CA GLY A 413 -1.37 -27.53 19.79
C GLY A 413 -0.32 -28.38 20.52
N GLY A 414 0.39 -27.76 21.48
CA GLY A 414 1.33 -28.48 22.35
C GLY A 414 0.65 -29.59 23.17
N GLY A 415 -0.60 -29.35 23.60
CA GLY A 415 -1.41 -30.33 24.33
C GLY A 415 -1.83 -31.58 23.53
N THR A 416 -1.53 -31.64 22.22
CA THR A 416 -1.72 -32.85 21.38
C THR A 416 -0.35 -33.39 20.93
N LEU A 417 0.45 -32.56 20.24
CA LEU A 417 1.71 -33.00 19.65
C LEU A 417 2.81 -33.26 20.69
N GLY A 418 2.69 -32.70 21.89
CA GLY A 418 3.59 -32.94 23.01
C GLY A 418 3.25 -34.19 23.84
N HIS A 419 2.22 -34.95 23.45
CA HIS A 419 1.84 -36.16 24.16
C HIS A 419 2.96 -37.22 24.05
N PRO A 420 3.34 -37.91 25.14
CA PRO A 420 4.51 -38.80 25.15
C PRO A 420 4.39 -40.01 24.22
N TRP A 421 3.17 -40.37 23.83
CA TRP A 421 2.88 -41.50 22.93
C TRP A 421 2.56 -41.06 21.48
N GLY A 422 2.77 -39.79 21.16
CA GLY A 422 2.54 -39.23 19.82
C GLY A 422 1.16 -38.59 19.63
N ASN A 423 0.95 -38.06 18.42
CA ASN A 423 -0.16 -37.15 18.11
C ASN A 423 -1.54 -37.79 18.26
N ALA A 424 -1.74 -39.02 17.77
CA ALA A 424 -3.05 -39.67 17.83
C ALA A 424 -3.49 -39.96 19.28
N PRO A 425 -2.64 -40.53 20.16
CA PRO A 425 -2.93 -40.60 21.59
C PRO A 425 -3.22 -39.24 22.25
N GLY A 426 -2.47 -38.19 21.89
CA GLY A 426 -2.75 -36.84 22.40
C GLY A 426 -4.13 -36.33 21.98
N ALA A 427 -4.55 -36.62 20.75
CA ALA A 427 -5.88 -36.28 20.26
C ALA A 427 -6.98 -37.06 20.99
N VAL A 428 -6.75 -38.36 21.24
CA VAL A 428 -7.67 -39.22 22.02
C VAL A 428 -7.83 -38.67 23.44
N ALA A 429 -6.74 -38.31 24.11
CA ALA A 429 -6.77 -37.75 25.46
C ALA A 429 -7.63 -36.49 25.55
N ASN A 430 -7.45 -35.55 24.60
CA ASN A 430 -8.25 -34.32 24.56
C ASN A 430 -9.74 -34.60 24.25
N ARG A 431 -10.02 -35.54 23.34
CA ARG A 431 -11.40 -35.94 23.00
C ARG A 431 -12.11 -36.58 24.19
N VAL A 432 -11.46 -37.53 24.86
CA VAL A 432 -12.01 -38.21 26.04
C VAL A 432 -12.26 -37.23 27.18
N ALA A 433 -11.30 -36.34 27.47
CA ALA A 433 -11.46 -35.32 28.51
C ALA A 433 -12.67 -34.41 28.23
N LEU A 434 -12.85 -33.98 26.97
CA LEU A 434 -13.98 -33.15 26.58
C LEU A 434 -15.31 -33.87 26.75
N GLU A 435 -15.45 -35.08 26.20
CA GLU A 435 -16.69 -35.84 26.26
C GLU A 435 -17.07 -36.19 27.70
N ALA A 436 -16.09 -36.51 28.55
CA ALA A 436 -16.32 -36.72 29.98
C ALA A 436 -16.84 -35.45 30.69
N CYS A 437 -16.28 -34.28 30.38
CA CYS A 437 -16.75 -33.01 30.93
C CYS A 437 -18.18 -32.68 30.46
N VAL A 438 -18.46 -32.83 29.18
CA VAL A 438 -19.79 -32.58 28.60
C VAL A 438 -20.82 -33.55 29.20
N GLN A 439 -20.49 -34.83 29.32
CA GLN A 439 -21.37 -35.81 29.96
C GLN A 439 -21.66 -35.42 31.41
N ALA A 440 -20.62 -35.16 32.21
CA ALA A 440 -20.76 -34.78 33.62
C ALA A 440 -21.62 -33.51 33.80
N ARG A 441 -21.39 -32.48 32.98
CA ARG A 441 -22.17 -31.25 32.97
C ARG A 441 -23.64 -31.53 32.67
N ASN A 442 -23.92 -32.34 31.65
CA ASN A 442 -25.28 -32.69 31.24
C ASN A 442 -25.99 -33.57 32.28
N GLU A 443 -25.24 -34.33 33.09
CA GLU A 443 -25.73 -35.07 34.26
C GLU A 443 -25.92 -34.18 35.51
N GLY A 444 -25.59 -32.89 35.43
CA GLY A 444 -25.81 -31.90 36.48
C GLY A 444 -24.65 -31.72 37.48
N ARG A 445 -23.46 -32.24 37.17
CA ARG A 445 -22.25 -32.01 37.98
C ARG A 445 -21.71 -30.59 37.79
N ASP A 446 -21.12 -30.04 38.84
CA ASP A 446 -20.53 -28.70 38.82
C ASP A 446 -19.08 -28.78 38.30
N LEU A 447 -18.86 -28.44 37.03
CA LEU A 447 -17.53 -28.50 36.40
C LEU A 447 -16.49 -27.60 37.10
N ALA A 448 -16.91 -26.48 37.69
CA ALA A 448 -15.99 -25.55 38.35
C ALA A 448 -15.46 -26.12 39.67
N ARG A 449 -16.23 -26.98 40.34
CA ARG A 449 -15.86 -27.60 41.63
C ARG A 449 -15.34 -29.02 41.47
N GLU A 450 -15.94 -29.81 40.59
CA GLU A 450 -15.72 -31.25 40.44
C GLU A 450 -14.84 -31.59 39.23
N GLY A 451 -14.40 -30.60 38.45
CA GLY A 451 -13.69 -30.81 37.18
C GLY A 451 -12.47 -31.73 37.28
N ASN A 452 -11.64 -31.54 38.30
CA ASN A 452 -10.45 -32.39 38.51
C ASN A 452 -10.81 -33.85 38.84
N GLU A 453 -11.91 -34.09 39.54
CA GLU A 453 -12.38 -35.44 39.86
C GLU A 453 -12.90 -36.14 38.61
N ILE A 454 -13.69 -35.44 37.79
CA ILE A 454 -14.19 -35.95 36.50
C ILE A 454 -13.03 -36.41 35.60
N ILE A 455 -11.97 -35.60 35.48
CA ILE A 455 -10.79 -35.94 34.68
C ILE A 455 -10.07 -37.17 35.25
N ARG A 456 -9.92 -37.26 36.58
CA ARG A 456 -9.33 -38.45 37.24
C ARG A 456 -10.18 -39.70 37.12
N GLU A 457 -11.50 -39.57 37.02
CA GLU A 457 -12.39 -40.70 36.79
C GLU A 457 -12.29 -41.21 35.35
N ALA A 458 -12.23 -40.29 34.38
CA ALA A 458 -12.03 -40.62 32.97
C ALA A 458 -10.66 -41.29 32.71
N SER A 459 -9.61 -40.85 33.40
CA SER A 459 -8.26 -41.41 33.24
C SER A 459 -8.12 -42.85 33.72
N LYS A 460 -9.05 -43.36 34.54
CA LYS A 460 -9.05 -44.77 34.98
C LYS A 460 -9.30 -45.76 33.83
N TRP A 461 -9.99 -45.33 32.78
CA TRP A 461 -10.35 -46.18 31.64
C TRP A 461 -9.77 -45.69 30.30
N SER A 462 -9.22 -44.47 30.22
CA SER A 462 -8.43 -44.00 29.07
C SER A 462 -6.95 -43.85 29.44
N PRO A 463 -6.09 -44.79 29.00
CA PRO A 463 -4.64 -44.70 29.22
C PRO A 463 -4.00 -43.46 28.61
N GLU A 464 -4.49 -43.02 27.45
CA GLU A 464 -4.01 -41.80 26.77
C GLU A 464 -4.28 -40.56 27.63
N LEU A 465 -5.49 -40.45 28.20
CA LEU A 465 -5.80 -39.37 29.12
C LEU A 465 -4.95 -39.44 30.39
N ALA A 466 -4.74 -40.64 30.96
CA ALA A 466 -3.87 -40.80 32.13
C ALA A 466 -2.44 -40.31 31.87
N ALA A 467 -1.87 -40.65 30.71
CA ALA A 467 -0.54 -40.19 30.31
C ALA A 467 -0.50 -38.66 30.14
N ALA A 468 -1.49 -38.07 29.47
CA ALA A 468 -1.60 -36.61 29.32
C ALA A 468 -1.72 -35.90 30.67
N CYS A 469 -2.54 -36.44 31.57
CA CYS A 469 -2.74 -35.92 32.92
C CYS A 469 -1.45 -35.90 33.73
N GLU A 470 -0.66 -36.97 33.66
CA GLU A 470 0.59 -37.06 34.42
C GLU A 470 1.64 -36.04 33.93
N VAL A 471 1.71 -35.80 32.62
CA VAL A 471 2.70 -34.87 32.03
C VAL A 471 2.42 -33.41 32.39
N TRP A 472 1.15 -33.00 32.51
CA TRP A 472 0.79 -31.58 32.64
C TRP A 472 0.06 -31.19 33.94
N LYS A 473 0.01 -32.07 34.96
CA LYS A 473 -0.73 -31.79 36.21
C LYS A 473 -0.25 -30.56 36.99
N GLU A 474 1.03 -30.23 36.93
CA GLU A 474 1.61 -29.08 37.64
C GLU A 474 1.69 -27.82 36.78
N ILE A 475 1.30 -27.88 35.50
CA ILE A 475 1.45 -26.75 34.58
C ILE A 475 0.24 -25.83 34.70
N LYS A 476 0.49 -24.58 35.10
CA LYS A 476 -0.50 -23.49 35.18
C LYS A 476 0.12 -22.18 34.73
N PHE A 477 -0.72 -21.24 34.31
CA PHE A 477 -0.32 -19.89 33.93
C PHE A 477 -1.07 -18.88 34.80
N GLU A 478 -0.51 -18.57 35.97
CA GLU A 478 -1.12 -17.68 36.96
C GLU A 478 -0.33 -16.36 36.99
N PHE A 479 -0.77 -15.39 36.20
CA PHE A 479 -0.20 -14.05 36.13
C PHE A 479 -1.31 -13.01 36.25
N GLU A 480 -1.02 -11.86 36.85
CA GLU A 480 -1.99 -10.76 36.86
C GLU A 480 -2.23 -10.24 35.44
N PRO A 481 -3.49 -10.11 35.00
CA PRO A 481 -3.79 -9.55 33.68
C PRO A 481 -3.50 -8.05 33.65
N VAL A 482 -2.95 -7.55 32.54
CA VAL A 482 -2.72 -6.12 32.29
C VAL A 482 -4.05 -5.41 32.06
N ASP A 483 -4.92 -5.96 31.21
CA ASP A 483 -6.26 -5.45 31.01
C ASP A 483 -7.19 -5.97 32.11
N LYS A 484 -7.72 -5.05 32.93
CA LYS A 484 -8.69 -5.33 33.99
C LYS A 484 -9.88 -4.37 33.85
N LEU A 485 -11.09 -4.86 34.11
CA LEU A 485 -12.28 -4.00 34.15
C LEU A 485 -12.16 -2.90 35.22
N ASP A 486 -12.93 -1.82 35.06
CA ASP A 486 -12.99 -0.73 36.04
C ASP A 486 -13.77 -1.17 37.30
N LYS A 487 -13.35 -0.71 38.48
CA LYS A 487 -14.05 -1.02 39.74
C LYS A 487 -15.33 -0.20 39.87
N GLU A 488 -16.47 -0.83 40.13
CA GLU A 488 -17.72 -0.09 40.40
C GLU A 488 -17.74 0.54 41.81
N LYS A 489 -18.36 1.73 41.94
CA LYS A 489 -18.76 2.28 43.24
C LYS A 489 -19.94 1.45 43.78
N LYS A 490 -19.75 0.73 44.89
CA LYS A 490 -20.87 0.21 45.69
C LYS A 490 -21.70 1.38 46.24
N ASN A 491 -22.77 1.75 45.55
CA ASN A 491 -23.77 2.67 46.11
C ASN A 491 -24.61 1.94 47.16
N SER A 492 -24.37 2.29 48.42
CA SER A 492 -25.25 1.96 49.53
C SER A 492 -26.28 3.08 49.70
N SER A 493 -27.46 2.94 49.08
CA SER A 493 -28.70 3.58 49.56
C SER A 493 -29.93 3.10 48.78
N GLU A 494 -30.92 2.63 49.56
CA GLU A 494 -32.36 2.56 49.28
C GLU A 494 -32.90 1.51 48.29
N SER A 495 -33.27 0.33 48.82
CA SER A 495 -34.64 0.16 49.34
C SER A 495 -34.78 -1.18 50.08
N GLY A 496 -35.17 -1.09 51.36
CA GLY A 496 -35.50 -2.26 52.17
C GLY A 496 -36.98 -2.61 52.06
N ARG A 497 -37.29 -3.88 51.78
CA ARG A 497 -38.17 -4.70 52.65
C ARG A 497 -38.25 -6.18 52.24
N SER A 498 -37.87 -7.03 53.21
CA SER A 498 -38.37 -8.38 53.54
C SER A 498 -37.96 -9.54 52.61
N SER A 499 -37.39 -10.68 53.05
CA SER A 499 -37.29 -11.29 54.39
C SER A 499 -36.04 -12.17 54.57
N LYS A 500 -35.49 -12.11 55.80
CA LYS A 500 -34.33 -12.84 56.35
C LYS A 500 -34.39 -14.37 56.23
N ARG A 501 -33.22 -14.99 55.97
CA ARG A 501 -32.71 -16.10 56.81
C ARG A 501 -31.18 -16.08 56.89
N THR A 502 -30.72 -16.17 58.13
CA THR A 502 -29.38 -16.09 58.71
C THR A 502 -28.27 -16.88 58.02
N ARG A 503 -27.09 -16.27 57.87
CA ARG A 503 -25.80 -16.99 57.92
C ARG A 503 -24.89 -16.36 58.97
N LYS A 504 -24.53 -17.19 59.94
CA LYS A 504 -23.62 -16.98 61.06
C LYS A 504 -22.19 -17.26 60.57
N ASN A 505 -21.23 -16.54 61.13
CA ASN A 505 -19.76 -16.68 61.10
C ASN A 505 -19.21 -18.02 60.61
N PHE A 506 -18.15 -17.95 59.79
CA PHE A 506 -17.00 -18.86 59.83
C PHE A 506 -15.77 -18.11 59.27
N ASN A 507 -15.08 -17.40 60.17
CA ASN A 507 -13.62 -17.29 60.14
C ASN A 507 -13.14 -18.39 61.08
N ASP A 508 -12.22 -19.23 60.60
CA ASP A 508 -11.10 -19.86 61.34
C ASP A 508 -10.45 -20.91 60.44
N PHE A 509 -9.18 -21.23 60.71
CA PHE A 509 -8.19 -22.01 59.94
C PHE A 509 -7.41 -21.15 58.91
N HIS A 510 -6.16 -20.75 59.12
CA HIS A 510 -5.15 -21.10 60.12
C HIS A 510 -4.12 -19.95 60.25
N GLU A 511 -3.71 -19.68 61.50
CA GLU A 511 -2.49 -18.96 61.90
C GLU A 511 -1.25 -19.87 61.87
N GLU A 512 -0.08 -19.20 61.97
CA GLU A 512 1.30 -19.67 62.18
C GLU A 512 2.04 -20.10 60.91
N VAL A 513 3.17 -19.49 60.51
CA VAL A 513 4.35 -19.11 61.31
C VAL A 513 5.04 -17.85 60.74
N GLU A 514 5.22 -16.83 61.59
CA GLU A 514 6.27 -15.81 61.47
C GLU A 514 7.62 -16.45 61.82
N PHE A 515 8.57 -16.53 60.88
CA PHE A 515 10.02 -16.47 61.12
C PHE A 515 10.74 -16.46 59.78
N HIS A 516 11.28 -15.30 59.39
CA HIS A 516 12.43 -15.02 58.51
C HIS A 516 12.21 -13.68 57.80
N GLU A 517 12.32 -12.60 58.58
CA GLU A 517 12.28 -11.21 58.07
C GLU A 517 13.58 -10.45 58.40
N GLU A 518 14.70 -11.17 58.57
CA GLU A 518 16.01 -10.56 58.94
C GLU A 518 17.22 -11.23 58.25
N VAL A 519 17.03 -11.89 57.09
CA VAL A 519 18.15 -12.44 56.28
C VAL A 519 18.02 -12.14 54.78
N GLU A 520 16.97 -11.45 54.32
CA GLU A 520 16.81 -11.06 52.91
C GLU A 520 17.08 -9.58 52.63
N SER A 521 17.30 -8.73 53.64
CA SER A 521 17.68 -7.33 53.42
C SER A 521 19.16 -7.14 53.09
N ASP A 522 20.04 -8.01 53.57
CA ASP A 522 21.49 -7.78 53.49
C ASP A 522 22.16 -8.54 52.32
N PHE A 523 21.46 -9.48 51.68
CA PHE A 523 22.00 -10.25 50.54
C PHE A 523 21.55 -9.71 49.17
N HIS A 524 20.50 -8.89 49.14
CA HIS A 524 20.01 -8.24 47.92
C HIS A 524 20.57 -6.82 47.71
N GLU A 525 21.13 -6.18 48.74
CA GLU A 525 21.80 -4.88 48.58
C GLU A 525 23.28 -5.01 48.13
N GLU A 526 24.01 -6.06 48.51
CA GLU A 526 25.43 -6.24 48.13
C GLU A 526 25.64 -6.93 46.76
N VAL A 527 24.72 -7.77 46.29
CA VAL A 527 24.92 -8.52 45.02
C VAL A 527 24.37 -7.78 43.79
N GLU A 528 23.50 -6.78 43.98
CA GLU A 528 23.04 -5.90 42.90
C GLU A 528 23.93 -4.65 42.75
N SER A 529 24.65 -4.21 43.80
CA SER A 529 25.60 -3.10 43.67
C SER A 529 26.89 -3.52 42.96
N ASP A 530 27.48 -4.66 43.35
CA ASP A 530 28.82 -5.04 42.87
C ASP A 530 28.80 -5.55 41.42
N PHE A 531 27.67 -6.11 40.95
CA PHE A 531 27.55 -6.62 39.58
C PHE A 531 27.18 -5.53 38.56
N HIS A 532 26.57 -4.43 39.02
CA HIS A 532 26.26 -3.29 38.15
C HIS A 532 27.37 -2.24 38.13
N GLU A 533 28.16 -2.08 39.20
CA GLU A 533 29.28 -1.12 39.19
C GLU A 533 30.49 -1.60 38.36
N GLU A 534 30.88 -2.88 38.41
CA GLU A 534 32.06 -3.38 37.65
C GLU A 534 31.78 -3.64 36.16
N VAL A 535 30.57 -4.05 35.77
CA VAL A 535 30.27 -4.41 34.37
C VAL A 535 29.85 -3.18 33.55
N GLU A 536 29.34 -2.13 34.21
CA GLU A 536 28.98 -0.87 33.53
C GLU A 536 30.17 0.10 33.48
N SER A 537 31.11 0.07 34.44
CA SER A 537 32.33 0.90 34.36
C SER A 537 33.32 0.39 33.31
N ASP A 538 33.61 -0.92 33.28
CA ASP A 538 34.66 -1.45 32.39
C ASP A 538 34.21 -1.49 30.91
N PHE A 539 32.90 -1.59 30.66
CA PHE A 539 32.36 -1.61 29.29
C PHE A 539 32.14 -0.21 28.71
N HIS A 540 31.88 0.81 29.55
CA HIS A 540 31.78 2.20 29.09
C HIS A 540 33.13 2.91 29.01
N GLU A 541 34.10 2.60 29.87
CA GLU A 541 35.39 3.30 29.86
C GLU A 541 36.32 2.86 28.70
N GLU A 542 36.28 1.59 28.28
CA GLU A 542 37.08 1.10 27.11
C GLU A 542 36.39 1.31 25.76
N VAL A 543 35.05 1.26 25.66
CA VAL A 543 34.36 1.34 24.35
C VAL A 543 33.99 2.77 23.96
N GLU A 544 33.84 3.68 24.93
CA GLU A 544 33.49 5.07 24.65
C GLU A 544 34.74 5.97 24.51
N SER A 545 35.87 5.63 25.15
CA SER A 545 37.11 6.40 24.98
C SER A 545 37.84 6.11 23.66
N ASP A 546 37.98 4.84 23.26
CA ASP A 546 38.66 4.46 22.00
C ASP A 546 37.84 4.86 20.75
N PHE A 547 36.51 4.92 20.85
CA PHE A 547 35.64 5.23 19.70
C PHE A 547 35.42 6.74 19.51
N HIS A 548 35.47 7.55 20.57
CA HIS A 548 35.34 9.01 20.46
C HIS A 548 36.67 9.74 20.26
N GLU A 549 37.80 9.20 20.73
CA GLU A 549 39.08 9.91 20.58
C GLU A 549 39.71 9.73 19.17
N GLU A 550 39.50 8.59 18.48
CA GLU A 550 40.00 8.37 17.10
C GLU A 550 39.03 8.81 16.00
N VAL A 551 37.70 8.79 16.19
CA VAL A 551 36.74 9.07 15.10
C VAL A 551 36.28 10.52 15.06
N GLU A 552 36.39 11.26 16.17
CA GLU A 552 35.96 12.66 16.22
C GLU A 552 37.11 13.65 15.99
N SER A 553 38.37 13.27 16.29
CA SER A 553 39.53 14.13 16.07
C SER A 553 40.04 14.10 14.62
N ASP A 554 40.12 12.92 13.98
CA ASP A 554 40.58 12.80 12.59
C ASP A 554 39.51 13.24 11.56
N PHE A 555 38.22 13.20 11.91
CA PHE A 555 37.14 13.53 10.96
C PHE A 555 36.76 15.02 10.95
N HIS A 556 36.99 15.74 12.06
CA HIS A 556 36.67 17.17 12.16
C HIS A 556 37.86 18.09 11.85
N GLU A 557 39.11 17.65 11.97
CA GLU A 557 40.29 18.49 11.66
C GLU A 557 40.72 18.43 10.18
N GLU A 558 40.45 17.34 9.43
CA GLU A 558 40.81 17.24 7.99
C GLU A 558 39.65 17.53 7.01
N VAL A 559 38.38 17.39 7.40
CA VAL A 559 37.25 17.49 6.43
C VAL A 559 36.56 18.85 6.44
N GLU A 560 36.73 19.67 7.48
CA GLU A 560 36.12 21.01 7.55
C GLU A 560 37.08 22.15 7.18
N SER A 561 38.41 21.99 7.32
CA SER A 561 39.37 23.03 6.88
C SER A 561 39.70 22.96 5.39
N ASP A 562 39.88 21.76 4.84
CA ASP A 562 40.35 21.60 3.45
C ASP A 562 39.22 21.69 2.42
N PHE A 563 37.97 21.45 2.83
CA PHE A 563 36.81 21.51 1.92
C PHE A 563 36.21 22.91 1.79
N HIS A 564 36.43 23.80 2.78
CA HIS A 564 35.88 25.16 2.77
C HIS A 564 36.86 26.26 2.34
N GLU A 565 38.17 26.03 2.35
CA GLU A 565 39.15 27.06 1.92
C GLU A 565 39.61 26.90 0.45
N GLU A 566 39.65 25.68 -0.13
CA GLU A 566 40.09 25.45 -1.53
C GLU A 566 38.94 25.34 -2.56
N VAL A 567 37.72 24.93 -2.19
CA VAL A 567 36.65 24.69 -3.19
C VAL A 567 35.75 25.91 -3.41
N GLU A 568 35.71 26.85 -2.47
CA GLU A 568 34.88 28.07 -2.60
C GLU A 568 35.65 29.28 -3.16
N SER A 569 36.98 29.31 -3.09
CA SER A 569 37.80 30.41 -3.61
C SER A 569 38.23 30.20 -5.07
N ASP A 570 38.71 29.01 -5.43
CA ASP A 570 39.23 28.74 -6.78
C ASP A 570 38.13 28.45 -7.82
N PHE A 571 36.93 28.01 -7.41
CA PHE A 571 35.84 27.74 -8.36
C PHE A 571 34.99 28.98 -8.68
N HIS A 572 34.99 30.00 -7.81
CA HIS A 572 34.21 31.23 -8.01
C HIS A 572 35.00 32.40 -8.62
N GLU A 573 36.34 32.42 -8.54
CA GLU A 573 37.14 33.52 -9.11
C GLU A 573 37.64 33.25 -10.55
N GLU A 574 37.87 32.00 -10.97
CA GLU A 574 38.34 31.66 -12.35
C GLU A 574 37.24 31.24 -13.34
N VAL A 575 36.07 30.77 -12.87
CA VAL A 575 35.02 30.26 -13.79
C VAL A 575 33.94 31.31 -14.12
N GLU A 576 33.84 32.37 -13.33
CA GLU A 576 32.84 33.43 -13.56
C GLU A 576 33.36 34.64 -14.36
N SER A 577 34.68 34.93 -14.37
CA SER A 577 35.23 36.05 -15.15
C SER A 577 35.52 35.69 -16.61
N ASP A 578 36.09 34.51 -16.86
CA ASP A 578 36.61 34.15 -18.19
C ASP A 578 35.54 33.52 -19.09
N PHE A 579 34.45 32.99 -18.51
CA PHE A 579 33.34 32.43 -19.27
C PHE A 579 32.29 33.47 -19.68
N HIS A 580 32.26 34.64 -19.02
CA HIS A 580 31.26 35.68 -19.27
C HIS A 580 31.73 36.83 -20.19
N GLU A 581 33.04 37.07 -20.36
CA GLU A 581 33.52 38.13 -21.28
C GLU A 581 33.82 37.63 -22.72
N GLU A 582 34.25 36.37 -22.91
CA GLU A 582 34.58 35.83 -24.26
C GLU A 582 33.39 35.19 -24.99
N VAL A 583 32.36 34.71 -24.29
CA VAL A 583 31.22 34.01 -24.92
C VAL A 583 30.07 34.95 -25.28
N GLU A 584 30.02 36.15 -24.70
CA GLU A 584 28.93 37.11 -24.94
C GLU A 584 29.20 38.11 -26.08
N SER A 585 30.47 38.31 -26.48
CA SER A 585 30.81 39.24 -27.58
C SER A 585 30.86 38.57 -28.97
N ASP A 586 31.36 37.34 -29.07
CA ASP A 586 31.45 36.62 -30.36
C ASP A 586 30.14 35.93 -30.80
N PHE A 587 29.18 35.73 -29.88
CA PHE A 587 27.90 35.09 -30.21
C PHE A 587 26.84 36.08 -30.72
N HIS A 588 27.06 37.39 -30.53
CA HIS A 588 26.07 38.42 -30.85
C HIS A 588 26.30 39.14 -32.19
N GLU A 589 27.46 38.99 -32.86
CA GLU A 589 27.71 39.64 -34.17
C GLU A 589 27.68 38.69 -35.39
N GLU A 590 27.73 37.36 -35.24
CA GLU A 590 27.78 36.42 -36.39
C GLU A 590 26.49 35.60 -36.67
N VAL A 591 25.43 35.76 -35.87
CA VAL A 591 24.17 34.98 -36.04
C VAL A 591 22.97 35.86 -36.42
N GLU A 592 23.20 37.12 -36.81
CA GLU A 592 22.14 38.03 -37.28
C GLU A 592 22.02 38.18 -38.80
N SER A 593 22.84 37.48 -39.59
CA SER A 593 22.70 37.50 -41.05
C SER A 593 22.93 36.14 -41.69
N ASP A 594 21.87 35.66 -42.34
CA ASP A 594 21.81 34.55 -43.31
C ASP A 594 21.56 33.12 -42.77
N PHE A 595 20.49 32.50 -43.31
CA PHE A 595 20.03 31.09 -43.23
C PHE A 595 19.14 30.70 -42.01
N HIS A 596 17.93 30.11 -42.14
CA HIS A 596 17.65 28.83 -42.81
C HIS A 596 16.13 28.60 -43.03
N GLU A 597 15.71 28.26 -44.26
CA GLU A 597 14.37 27.74 -44.63
C GLU A 597 14.10 26.27 -44.19
N GLU A 598 14.98 25.68 -43.36
CA GLU A 598 14.85 24.29 -42.85
C GLU A 598 15.00 24.19 -41.32
N CYS A 599 14.97 25.30 -40.60
CA CYS A 599 15.08 25.35 -39.15
C CYS A 599 13.73 25.02 -38.49
N GLY A 600 13.56 23.79 -38.01
CA GLY A 600 12.39 23.36 -37.23
C GLY A 600 12.29 23.95 -35.81
N TYR A 601 12.80 25.16 -35.54
CA TYR A 601 12.74 25.83 -34.23
C TYR A 601 11.86 27.09 -34.28
N HIS A 602 11.06 27.28 -33.22
CA HIS A 602 10.23 28.48 -33.00
C HIS A 602 11.08 29.63 -32.46
N LEU A 603 11.03 30.78 -33.12
CA LEU A 603 11.58 32.04 -32.59
C LEU A 603 10.80 32.43 -31.33
N LYS A 604 11.47 32.43 -30.17
CA LYS A 604 10.88 32.91 -28.91
C LYS A 604 10.91 34.43 -28.90
N MET A 605 9.76 35.04 -29.16
CA MET A 605 9.57 36.49 -29.20
C MET A 605 9.14 37.02 -27.83
N SER A 606 9.64 38.18 -27.42
CA SER A 606 9.16 38.84 -26.20
C SER A 606 7.72 39.33 -26.39
N SER A 607 7.02 39.51 -25.27
CA SER A 607 5.66 40.08 -25.30
C SER A 607 5.63 41.48 -25.90
N SER A 608 6.66 42.30 -25.68
CA SER A 608 6.77 43.65 -26.23
C SER A 608 6.92 43.64 -27.76
N ASP A 609 7.82 42.81 -28.29
CA ASP A 609 8.01 42.71 -29.75
C ASP A 609 6.75 42.19 -30.43
N ARG A 610 6.06 41.23 -29.78
CA ARG A 610 4.82 40.66 -30.30
C ARG A 610 3.70 41.69 -30.31
N ILE A 611 3.62 42.55 -29.29
CA ILE A 611 2.68 43.67 -29.24
C ILE A 611 2.99 44.63 -30.41
N GLU A 612 4.23 45.08 -30.54
CA GLU A 612 4.66 46.02 -31.59
C GLU A 612 4.37 45.49 -33.01
N LEU A 613 4.53 44.19 -33.23
CA LEU A 613 4.21 43.54 -34.51
C LEU A 613 2.70 43.36 -34.75
N SER A 614 1.90 43.26 -33.69
CA SER A 614 0.49 42.89 -33.81
C SER A 614 -0.47 44.09 -33.88
N ILE A 615 -0.06 45.25 -33.36
CA ILE A 615 -0.93 46.44 -33.29
C ILE A 615 -0.39 47.61 -34.12
N ASP A 616 -1.28 48.49 -34.54
CA ASP A 616 -0.95 49.67 -35.32
C ASP A 616 0.01 50.58 -34.51
N PRO A 617 1.11 51.08 -35.12
CA PRO A 617 2.11 51.88 -34.41
C PRO A 617 1.52 53.08 -33.67
N GLY A 618 1.89 53.25 -32.39
CA GLY A 618 1.45 54.36 -31.54
C GLY A 618 0.06 54.20 -30.92
N THR A 619 -0.59 53.03 -31.06
CA THR A 619 -1.94 52.78 -30.51
C THR A 619 -1.97 51.98 -29.21
N TRP A 620 -0.82 51.48 -28.74
CA TRP A 620 -0.70 50.71 -27.50
C TRP A 620 -1.05 51.52 -26.25
N ASP A 621 -2.03 51.05 -25.49
CA ASP A 621 -2.42 51.58 -24.19
C ASP A 621 -2.42 50.44 -23.13
N PRO A 622 -1.33 50.27 -22.35
CA PRO A 622 -1.21 49.17 -21.41
C PRO A 622 -2.17 49.31 -20.21
N LEU A 623 -2.78 48.19 -19.82
CA LEU A 623 -3.64 48.06 -18.65
C LEU A 623 -2.88 47.39 -17.49
N ASP A 624 -3.21 47.79 -16.26
CA ASP A 624 -2.72 47.16 -15.02
C ASP A 624 -1.18 47.05 -14.93
N LYS A 625 -0.45 48.03 -15.49
CA LYS A 625 1.03 48.04 -15.54
C LYS A 625 1.70 47.94 -14.17
N ASP A 626 1.06 48.48 -13.13
CA ASP A 626 1.59 48.53 -11.77
C ASP A 626 1.31 47.24 -10.97
N MET A 627 0.65 46.24 -11.59
CA MET A 627 0.33 44.96 -10.96
C MET A 627 1.49 43.97 -11.15
N ILE A 628 2.17 43.66 -10.03
CA ILE A 628 3.37 42.82 -9.96
C ILE A 628 3.10 41.49 -9.27
N SER A 629 3.77 40.42 -9.72
CA SER A 629 3.81 39.15 -8.98
C SER A 629 4.47 39.32 -7.61
N ILE A 630 3.94 38.62 -6.60
CA ILE A 630 4.51 38.50 -5.26
C ILE A 630 4.49 37.02 -4.84
N ASP A 631 5.07 36.68 -3.69
CA ASP A 631 4.89 35.38 -3.05
C ASP A 631 3.67 35.43 -2.11
N PRO A 632 2.48 34.93 -2.52
CA PRO A 632 1.26 35.09 -1.75
C PRO A 632 1.12 34.06 -0.61
N ILE A 633 1.97 33.01 -0.56
CA ILE A 633 1.84 31.91 0.39
C ILE A 633 3.11 31.63 1.19
N ASP A 634 4.10 32.54 1.12
CA ASP A 634 5.43 32.39 1.72
C ASP A 634 6.06 31.03 1.36
N PHE A 635 6.12 30.70 0.06
CA PHE A 635 6.58 29.41 -0.42
C PHE A 635 8.08 29.20 -0.10
N ARG A 636 8.36 28.26 0.81
CA ARG A 636 9.73 27.89 1.19
C ARG A 636 10.22 26.68 0.40
N SER A 637 11.23 26.87 -0.43
CA SER A 637 12.00 25.79 -1.04
C SER A 637 13.36 25.62 -0.34
N LYS A 638 13.97 24.44 -0.45
CA LYS A 638 15.31 24.16 0.14
C LYS A 638 16.46 24.83 -0.61
N GLU A 639 16.22 25.28 -1.85
CA GLU A 639 17.26 25.75 -2.77
C GLU A 639 17.24 27.27 -2.93
N GLU A 640 16.05 27.89 -3.03
CA GLU A 640 15.89 29.34 -3.20
C GLU A 640 14.49 29.83 -2.77
N PRO A 641 14.34 30.98 -2.06
CA PRO A 641 13.04 31.58 -1.77
C PRO A 641 12.27 31.97 -3.05
N TYR A 642 10.96 31.74 -3.07
CA TYR A 642 10.15 32.04 -4.27
C TYR A 642 10.09 33.54 -4.58
N GLY A 643 10.10 34.41 -3.55
CA GLY A 643 10.20 35.87 -3.74
C GLY A 643 11.44 36.28 -4.55
N ASP A 644 12.60 35.71 -4.23
CA ASP A 644 13.86 36.03 -4.91
C ASP A 644 13.82 35.60 -6.39
N ARG A 645 13.16 34.48 -6.69
CA ARG A 645 12.93 34.04 -8.06
C ARG A 645 12.06 35.00 -8.85
N ILE A 646 11.00 35.54 -8.24
CA ILE A 646 10.16 36.54 -8.90
C ILE A 646 10.99 37.79 -9.21
N ASP A 647 11.74 38.29 -8.22
CA ASP A 647 12.61 39.45 -8.36
C ASP A 647 13.64 39.27 -9.48
N PHE A 648 14.25 38.08 -9.56
CA PHE A 648 15.19 37.73 -10.63
C PHE A 648 14.54 37.84 -12.01
N TYR A 649 13.37 37.23 -12.23
CA TYR A 649 12.71 37.28 -13.54
C TYR A 649 12.13 38.66 -13.88
N GLN A 650 11.70 39.44 -12.88
CA GLN A 650 11.30 40.84 -13.08
C GLN A 650 12.47 41.70 -13.55
N ARG A 651 13.65 41.56 -12.93
CA ARG A 651 14.86 42.27 -13.37
C ARG A 651 15.33 41.81 -14.75
N ARG A 652 15.31 40.50 -15.00
CA ARG A 652 15.77 39.91 -16.27
C ARG A 652 14.93 40.32 -17.47
N THR A 653 13.61 40.36 -17.32
CA THR A 653 12.69 40.61 -18.44
C THR A 653 12.20 42.05 -18.51
N GLY A 654 12.35 42.82 -17.41
CA GLY A 654 11.73 44.14 -17.27
C GLY A 654 10.21 44.10 -17.13
N LEU A 655 9.60 42.91 -17.00
CA LEU A 655 8.16 42.72 -16.89
C LEU A 655 7.72 42.55 -15.44
N ALA A 656 6.50 43.01 -15.15
CA ALA A 656 5.86 42.83 -13.85
C ALA A 656 5.42 41.36 -13.59
N ASP A 657 5.10 40.63 -14.66
CA ASP A 657 4.71 39.22 -14.68
C ASP A 657 4.77 38.65 -16.12
N ALA A 658 4.48 37.36 -16.28
CA ALA A 658 4.42 36.61 -17.53
C ALA A 658 3.32 37.02 -18.53
N ILE A 659 2.68 38.18 -18.36
CA ILE A 659 1.73 38.72 -19.34
C ILE A 659 1.69 40.24 -19.35
N GLN A 660 1.58 40.80 -20.55
CA GLN A 660 1.20 42.19 -20.80
C GLN A 660 -0.23 42.25 -21.36
N THR A 661 -1.05 43.17 -20.86
CA THR A 661 -2.44 43.36 -21.30
C THR A 661 -2.68 44.83 -21.62
N GLY A 662 -3.47 45.13 -22.65
CA GLY A 662 -3.72 46.50 -23.05
C GLY A 662 -4.74 46.63 -24.18
N ILE A 663 -4.94 47.87 -24.62
CA ILE A 663 -5.78 48.21 -25.77
C ILE A 663 -4.88 48.64 -26.93
N GLY A 664 -5.25 48.25 -28.15
CA GLY A 664 -4.56 48.66 -29.37
C GLY A 664 -5.53 48.76 -30.55
N GLN A 665 -5.02 49.10 -31.73
CA GLN A 665 -5.77 48.99 -32.98
C GLN A 665 -5.12 47.99 -33.92
N ILE A 666 -5.91 47.28 -34.71
CA ILE A 666 -5.44 46.43 -35.82
C ILE A 666 -6.18 46.87 -37.07
N ASN A 667 -5.46 47.45 -38.04
CA ASN A 667 -6.06 48.06 -39.23
C ASN A 667 -7.17 49.08 -38.88
N GLY A 668 -6.96 49.86 -37.82
CA GLY A 668 -7.92 50.85 -37.31
C GLY A 668 -9.09 50.29 -36.48
N ILE A 669 -9.14 48.98 -36.23
CA ILE A 669 -10.16 48.34 -35.38
C ILE A 669 -9.65 48.28 -33.94
N PRO A 670 -10.35 48.87 -32.95
CA PRO A 670 -9.93 48.79 -31.56
C PRO A 670 -10.09 47.38 -31.01
N VAL A 671 -9.04 46.85 -30.39
CA VAL A 671 -8.99 45.51 -29.80
C VAL A 671 -8.45 45.55 -28.37
N ALA A 672 -8.91 44.64 -27.53
CA ALA A 672 -8.28 44.33 -26.26
C ALA A 672 -7.32 43.14 -26.47
N ILE A 673 -6.03 43.31 -26.15
CA ILE A 673 -5.01 42.29 -26.42
C ILE A 673 -4.21 41.94 -25.16
N GLY A 674 -4.00 40.64 -24.95
CA GLY A 674 -3.14 40.09 -23.91
C GLY A 674 -2.05 39.22 -24.53
N VAL A 675 -0.80 39.45 -24.17
CA VAL A 675 0.36 38.74 -24.74
C VAL A 675 1.22 38.17 -23.63
N MET A 676 1.26 36.84 -23.54
CA MET A 676 2.07 36.12 -22.56
C MET A 676 3.55 36.12 -22.95
N ASP A 677 4.42 36.11 -21.95
CA ASP A 677 5.87 36.07 -22.13
C ASP A 677 6.47 34.81 -21.49
N PHE A 678 7.00 33.92 -22.33
CA PHE A 678 7.59 32.66 -21.85
C PHE A 678 8.92 32.86 -21.11
N GLN A 679 9.62 33.98 -21.33
CA GLN A 679 10.89 34.26 -20.67
C GLN A 679 10.71 34.51 -19.17
N PHE A 680 9.53 35.01 -18.77
CA PHE A 680 9.17 35.19 -17.37
C PHE A 680 8.67 33.86 -16.78
N MET A 681 9.52 33.18 -16.01
CA MET A 681 9.18 31.93 -15.30
C MET A 681 8.47 30.87 -16.18
N GLY A 682 8.89 30.70 -17.44
CA GLY A 682 8.29 29.74 -18.37
C GLY A 682 6.85 30.08 -18.77
N GLY A 683 6.47 31.36 -18.73
CA GLY A 683 5.11 31.81 -19.01
C GLY A 683 4.08 31.28 -18.01
N SER A 684 4.52 30.83 -16.83
CA SER A 684 3.64 30.16 -15.87
C SER A 684 2.56 31.12 -15.35
N MET A 685 1.31 30.67 -15.39
CA MET A 685 0.18 31.48 -14.96
C MET A 685 0.09 31.51 -13.43
N GLY A 686 0.51 32.62 -12.82
CA GLY A 686 0.25 32.94 -11.42
C GLY A 686 -1.05 33.71 -11.22
N SER A 687 -1.27 34.21 -10.01
CA SER A 687 -2.44 34.99 -9.60
C SER A 687 -2.55 36.30 -10.38
N VAL A 688 -1.42 36.93 -10.70
CA VAL A 688 -1.37 38.21 -11.44
C VAL A 688 -1.66 38.03 -12.92
N VAL A 689 -1.11 36.99 -13.58
CA VAL A 689 -1.54 36.60 -14.93
C VAL A 689 -3.06 36.38 -14.98
N GLY A 690 -3.59 35.64 -14.00
CA GLY A 690 -5.02 35.41 -13.83
C GLY A 690 -5.88 36.67 -13.77
N GLU A 691 -5.46 37.60 -12.91
CA GLU A 691 -6.13 38.88 -12.67
C GLU A 691 -6.09 39.78 -13.91
N LYS A 692 -4.92 39.93 -14.55
CA LYS A 692 -4.74 40.80 -15.73
C LYS A 692 -5.61 40.35 -16.90
N ILE A 693 -5.67 39.05 -17.18
CA ILE A 693 -6.54 38.52 -18.24
C ILE A 693 -8.02 38.74 -17.91
N THR A 694 -8.41 38.47 -16.67
CA THR A 694 -9.80 38.67 -16.24
C THR A 694 -10.23 40.14 -16.43
N ARG A 695 -9.40 41.09 -15.99
CA ARG A 695 -9.67 42.53 -16.14
C ARG A 695 -9.70 42.98 -17.59
N LEU A 696 -8.80 42.45 -18.43
CA LEU A 696 -8.81 42.71 -19.86
C LEU A 696 -10.15 42.30 -20.49
N ILE A 697 -10.63 41.09 -20.18
CA ILE A 697 -11.90 40.57 -20.70
C ILE A 697 -13.08 41.37 -20.16
N GLU A 698 -13.11 41.72 -18.87
CA GLU A 698 -14.17 42.55 -18.28
C GLU A 698 -14.19 43.97 -18.88
N TYR A 699 -13.01 44.56 -19.09
CA TYR A 699 -12.89 45.85 -19.77
C TYR A 699 -13.43 45.77 -21.20
N ALA A 700 -13.04 44.73 -21.95
CA ALA A 700 -13.52 44.49 -23.30
C ALA A 700 -15.04 44.24 -23.33
N THR A 701 -15.58 43.51 -22.34
CA THR A 701 -17.02 43.27 -22.14
C THR A 701 -17.78 44.59 -22.02
N ASN A 702 -17.29 45.49 -21.16
CA ASN A 702 -17.94 46.78 -20.89
C ASN A 702 -17.89 47.74 -22.08
N ARG A 703 -16.89 47.59 -22.95
CA ARG A 703 -16.70 48.45 -24.13
C ARG A 703 -17.08 47.78 -25.46
N SER A 704 -17.54 46.53 -25.40
CA SER A 704 -17.87 45.73 -26.59
C SER A 704 -16.70 45.63 -27.59
N LEU A 705 -15.48 45.50 -27.08
CA LEU A 705 -14.27 45.34 -27.89
C LEU A 705 -13.99 43.86 -28.15
N PRO A 706 -13.50 43.46 -29.33
CA PRO A 706 -12.95 42.12 -29.57
C PRO A 706 -11.71 41.87 -28.69
N VAL A 707 -11.53 40.62 -28.25
CA VAL A 707 -10.40 40.20 -27.42
C VAL A 707 -9.45 39.32 -28.23
N ILE A 708 -8.14 39.54 -28.09
CA ILE A 708 -7.08 38.69 -28.64
C ILE A 708 -6.15 38.27 -27.50
N ILE A 709 -5.91 36.97 -27.31
CA ILE A 709 -4.95 36.50 -26.30
C ILE A 709 -3.90 35.61 -26.96
N VAL A 710 -2.64 36.01 -26.88
CA VAL A 710 -1.47 35.25 -27.32
C VAL A 710 -0.93 34.45 -26.13
N CYS A 711 -1.06 33.13 -26.22
CA CYS A 711 -0.73 32.19 -25.16
C CYS A 711 0.67 31.60 -25.37
N ALA A 712 1.50 31.65 -24.32
CA ALA A 712 2.82 31.03 -24.23
C ALA A 712 3.06 30.61 -22.78
N SER A 713 2.96 29.33 -22.45
CA SER A 713 3.02 28.86 -21.06
C SER A 713 3.41 27.38 -20.88
N GLY A 714 4.21 27.12 -19.86
CA GLY A 714 4.49 25.80 -19.32
C GLY A 714 3.41 25.23 -18.37
N GLY A 715 2.39 26.03 -18.02
CA GLY A 715 1.29 25.63 -17.15
C GLY A 715 0.99 26.62 -16.01
N ALA A 716 0.31 26.13 -14.97
CA ALA A 716 0.03 26.91 -13.77
C ALA A 716 1.29 27.04 -12.90
N ARG A 717 1.43 28.18 -12.20
CA ARG A 717 2.56 28.45 -11.31
C ARG A 717 2.37 27.75 -9.96
N MET A 718 3.01 26.59 -9.80
CA MET A 718 2.85 25.72 -8.62
C MET A 718 3.30 26.34 -7.30
N GLN A 719 4.23 27.31 -7.35
CA GLN A 719 4.72 28.03 -6.18
C GLN A 719 3.64 28.89 -5.51
N GLU A 720 2.56 29.22 -6.22
CA GLU A 720 1.38 29.91 -5.64
C GLU A 720 0.23 28.95 -5.28
N GLY A 721 0.46 27.64 -5.43
CA GLY A 721 -0.47 26.58 -5.07
C GLY A 721 -1.88 26.74 -5.67
N SER A 722 -2.89 26.69 -4.81
CA SER A 722 -4.30 26.79 -5.22
C SER A 722 -4.68 28.16 -5.79
N LEU A 723 -3.97 29.24 -5.43
CA LEU A 723 -4.28 30.59 -5.93
C LEU A 723 -4.04 30.71 -7.43
N SER A 724 -2.98 30.07 -7.94
CA SER A 724 -2.70 29.98 -9.37
C SER A 724 -3.76 29.14 -10.10
N LEU A 725 -4.15 27.98 -9.55
CA LEU A 725 -5.14 27.11 -10.17
C LEU A 725 -6.54 27.74 -10.23
N MET A 726 -6.94 28.48 -9.19
CA MET A 726 -8.23 29.18 -9.15
C MET A 726 -8.39 30.22 -10.26
N GLN A 727 -7.29 30.76 -10.81
CA GLN A 727 -7.35 31.71 -11.92
C GLN A 727 -7.96 31.10 -13.19
N MET A 728 -7.82 29.78 -13.40
CA MET A 728 -8.43 29.11 -14.55
C MET A 728 -9.95 29.27 -14.53
N ALA A 729 -10.57 29.00 -13.38
CA ALA A 729 -12.01 29.14 -13.21
C ALA A 729 -12.45 30.60 -13.31
N LYS A 730 -11.66 31.51 -12.73
CA LYS A 730 -11.92 32.96 -12.77
C LYS A 730 -11.95 33.49 -14.21
N ILE A 731 -10.90 33.21 -14.98
CA ILE A 731 -10.81 33.66 -16.37
C ILE A 731 -11.90 32.99 -17.21
N SER A 732 -12.13 31.68 -17.04
CA SER A 732 -13.17 30.96 -17.80
C SER A 732 -14.57 31.54 -17.55
N SER A 733 -14.85 31.98 -16.32
CA SER A 733 -16.11 32.65 -15.99
C SER A 733 -16.23 34.02 -16.68
N ALA A 734 -15.15 34.79 -16.75
CA ALA A 734 -15.14 36.06 -17.46
C ALA A 734 -15.30 35.87 -18.98
N SER A 735 -14.59 34.91 -19.56
CA SER A 735 -14.74 34.50 -20.98
C SER A 735 -16.16 34.03 -21.28
N SER A 736 -16.77 33.24 -20.39
CA SER A 736 -18.15 32.75 -20.56
C SER A 736 -19.16 33.90 -20.61
N ASN A 737 -19.07 34.89 -19.71
CA ASN A 737 -19.92 36.09 -19.75
C ASN A 737 -19.67 36.91 -21.04
N TYR A 738 -18.42 37.08 -21.44
CA TYR A 738 -18.04 37.81 -22.66
C TYR A 738 -18.62 37.17 -23.93
N GLN A 739 -18.56 35.84 -24.07
CA GLN A 739 -19.02 35.11 -25.26
C GLN A 739 -20.50 34.72 -25.21
N SER A 740 -21.00 34.22 -24.08
CA SER A 740 -22.36 33.68 -23.98
C SER A 740 -23.39 34.77 -23.71
N ASP A 741 -23.11 35.67 -22.76
CA ASP A 741 -24.07 36.70 -22.36
C ASP A 741 -23.99 37.94 -23.25
N LYS A 742 -22.78 38.34 -23.66
CA LYS A 742 -22.57 39.52 -24.52
C LYS A 742 -22.34 39.20 -26.00
N LYS A 743 -22.03 37.95 -26.36
CA LYS A 743 -21.83 37.51 -27.76
C LYS A 743 -20.74 38.31 -28.48
N LEU A 744 -19.65 38.61 -27.76
CA LEU A 744 -18.50 39.33 -28.29
C LEU A 744 -17.41 38.36 -28.76
N PHE A 745 -16.54 38.85 -29.64
CA PHE A 745 -15.62 38.01 -30.42
C PHE A 745 -14.24 37.87 -29.76
N TYR A 746 -13.84 36.64 -29.47
CA TYR A 746 -12.57 36.29 -28.83
C TYR A 746 -11.68 35.45 -29.76
N VAL A 747 -10.44 35.87 -29.97
CA VAL A 747 -9.40 35.10 -30.68
C VAL A 747 -8.32 34.65 -29.71
N SER A 748 -7.99 33.36 -29.72
CA SER A 748 -6.81 32.83 -29.02
C SER A 748 -5.72 32.45 -30.01
N ILE A 749 -4.50 32.90 -29.76
CA ILE A 749 -3.31 32.58 -30.55
C ILE A 749 -2.40 31.72 -29.70
N LEU A 750 -2.16 30.48 -30.12
CA LEU A 750 -1.38 29.49 -29.39
C LEU A 750 0.04 29.41 -29.95
N THR A 751 1.03 29.83 -29.16
CA THR A 751 2.45 29.77 -29.52
C THR A 751 3.17 28.66 -28.76
N SER A 752 4.44 28.40 -29.12
CA SER A 752 5.20 27.29 -28.57
C SER A 752 6.01 27.68 -27.33
N PRO A 753 5.83 27.02 -26.16
CA PRO A 753 4.79 26.03 -25.84
C PRO A 753 3.52 26.70 -25.27
N THR A 754 2.35 26.10 -25.47
CA THR A 754 1.15 26.42 -24.67
C THR A 754 0.63 25.15 -24.03
N THR A 755 0.72 25.06 -22.70
CA THR A 755 0.42 23.82 -21.98
C THR A 755 -0.25 24.00 -20.63
N GLY A 756 -0.77 22.92 -20.05
CA GLY A 756 -1.25 22.90 -18.67
C GLY A 756 -2.53 23.74 -18.45
N GLY A 757 -2.55 24.47 -17.34
CA GLY A 757 -3.69 25.30 -16.94
C GLY A 757 -4.10 26.36 -17.98
N VAL A 758 -3.15 26.84 -18.81
CA VAL A 758 -3.45 27.81 -19.88
C VAL A 758 -4.22 27.15 -21.02
N THR A 759 -3.79 25.95 -21.49
CA THR A 759 -4.58 25.19 -22.48
C THR A 759 -5.92 24.72 -21.95
N ALA A 760 -5.99 24.38 -20.67
CA ALA A 760 -7.21 23.89 -20.03
C ALA A 760 -8.20 25.02 -19.65
N SER A 761 -7.82 26.29 -19.88
CA SER A 761 -8.67 27.46 -19.63
C SER A 761 -8.69 28.36 -20.87
N PHE A 762 -8.33 29.63 -20.74
CA PHE A 762 -8.55 30.65 -21.77
C PHE A 762 -7.91 30.34 -23.13
N GLY A 763 -6.79 29.61 -23.18
CA GLY A 763 -6.16 29.27 -24.46
C GLY A 763 -7.06 28.50 -25.43
N MET A 764 -8.00 27.69 -24.93
CA MET A 764 -8.91 26.89 -25.77
C MET A 764 -10.34 27.44 -25.81
N LEU A 765 -10.59 28.61 -25.23
CA LEU A 765 -11.92 29.22 -25.17
C LEU A 765 -12.17 30.28 -26.24
N GLY A 766 -11.21 30.53 -27.15
CA GLY A 766 -11.40 31.46 -28.27
C GLY A 766 -12.52 31.02 -29.22
N ASP A 767 -13.30 31.97 -29.75
CA ASP A 767 -14.20 31.74 -30.89
C ASP A 767 -13.41 31.35 -32.15
N ILE A 768 -12.21 31.90 -32.30
CA ILE A 768 -11.19 31.44 -33.25
C ILE A 768 -9.92 31.11 -32.49
N ILE A 769 -9.40 29.91 -32.73
CA ILE A 769 -8.13 29.44 -32.17
C ILE A 769 -7.13 29.31 -33.33
N ILE A 770 -6.04 30.06 -33.26
CA ILE A 770 -4.97 30.08 -34.25
C ILE A 770 -3.72 29.50 -33.58
N ALA A 771 -3.17 28.41 -34.10
CA ALA A 771 -1.91 27.87 -33.61
C ALA A 771 -0.77 28.21 -34.57
N GLU A 772 0.38 28.62 -34.03
CA GLU A 772 1.59 28.76 -34.85
C GLU A 772 2.00 27.40 -35.44
N PRO A 773 2.45 27.35 -36.71
CA PRO A 773 2.90 26.10 -37.32
C PRO A 773 3.93 25.41 -36.45
N ASN A 774 3.81 24.10 -36.20
CA ASN A 774 4.69 23.29 -35.33
C ASN A 774 4.73 23.68 -33.84
N ALA A 775 3.87 24.57 -33.34
CA ALA A 775 3.86 24.94 -31.93
C ALA A 775 3.50 23.76 -31.00
N TYR A 776 4.17 23.64 -29.85
CA TYR A 776 3.90 22.58 -28.89
C TYR A 776 2.70 22.94 -28.01
N ILE A 777 1.54 22.41 -28.38
CA ILE A 777 0.28 22.59 -27.66
C ILE A 777 -0.13 21.28 -26.99
N ALA A 778 -0.26 21.27 -25.66
CA ALA A 778 -0.58 20.03 -24.94
C ALA A 778 -1.27 20.28 -23.59
N PHE A 779 -2.18 19.40 -23.17
CA PHE A 779 -2.86 19.51 -21.88
C PHE A 779 -1.91 19.54 -20.67
N ALA A 780 -0.70 18.97 -20.80
CA ALA A 780 0.35 19.05 -19.80
C ALA A 780 1.69 19.39 -20.46
N GLY A 781 2.58 20.07 -19.74
CA GLY A 781 3.91 20.42 -20.25
C GLY A 781 4.72 19.18 -20.59
N LYS A 782 5.66 19.27 -21.54
CA LYS A 782 6.50 18.13 -21.98
C LYS A 782 7.16 17.41 -20.79
N ARG A 783 7.72 18.17 -19.83
CA ARG A 783 8.28 17.64 -18.57
C ARG A 783 7.24 16.91 -17.71
N VAL A 784 6.02 17.44 -17.59
CA VAL A 784 4.93 16.83 -16.82
C VAL A 784 4.41 15.57 -17.52
N ILE A 785 4.30 15.58 -18.85
CA ILE A 785 3.97 14.42 -19.67
C ILE A 785 5.09 13.36 -19.59
N GLU A 786 6.35 13.77 -19.56
CA GLU A 786 7.50 12.87 -19.38
C GLU A 786 7.48 12.23 -17.99
N GLN A 787 7.16 12.99 -16.94
CA GLN A 787 7.01 12.50 -15.57
C GLN A 787 5.76 11.62 -15.38
N THR A 788 4.65 11.94 -16.04
CA THR A 788 3.33 11.29 -15.84
C THR A 788 3.11 10.11 -16.79
N LEU A 789 3.38 10.28 -18.08
CA LEU A 789 3.16 9.24 -19.12
C LEU A 789 4.38 8.36 -19.37
N LYS A 790 5.58 8.72 -18.87
CA LYS A 790 6.84 8.01 -19.14
C LYS A 790 7.04 7.67 -20.64
N LYS A 791 6.54 8.51 -21.54
CA LYS A 791 6.63 8.33 -23.00
C LYS A 791 7.88 9.01 -23.58
N GLN A 792 9.03 8.42 -23.31
CA GLN A 792 10.04 8.09 -24.32
C GLN A 792 10.50 6.68 -23.95
N GLY A 793 10.51 5.76 -24.93
CA GLY A 793 10.63 4.31 -24.75
C GLY A 793 11.38 3.93 -23.49
N TYR A 794 10.67 3.32 -22.53
CA TYR A 794 11.07 3.19 -21.12
C TYR A 794 12.58 3.20 -20.88
N GLU A 795 13.10 4.06 -20.00
CA GLU A 795 14.53 4.09 -19.65
C GLU A 795 15.08 2.68 -19.34
N ASN A 796 14.25 1.90 -18.65
CA ASN A 796 14.40 0.47 -18.47
C ASN A 796 13.14 -0.19 -19.06
N PRO A 797 13.23 -1.16 -19.99
CA PRO A 797 12.06 -1.80 -20.60
C PRO A 797 11.23 -2.63 -19.60
N ARG A 798 11.36 -2.40 -18.29
CA ARG A 798 10.58 -2.96 -17.20
C ARG A 798 9.77 -1.85 -16.50
N GLU A 799 8.45 -2.01 -16.46
CA GLU A 799 7.52 -1.17 -15.71
C GLU A 799 7.72 -1.29 -14.19
N ALA A 800 7.21 -0.32 -13.43
CA ALA A 800 7.19 -0.37 -11.96
C ALA A 800 6.43 -1.59 -11.40
N THR A 801 5.56 -2.20 -12.23
CA THR A 801 4.84 -3.45 -11.93
C THR A 801 5.71 -4.70 -12.08
N GLY A 802 6.97 -4.56 -12.49
CA GLY A 802 7.91 -5.64 -12.74
C GLY A 802 7.80 -6.29 -14.13
N ARG A 803 6.83 -5.87 -14.96
CA ARG A 803 6.58 -6.40 -16.30
C ARG A 803 7.49 -5.76 -17.35
N ILE A 804 8.03 -6.55 -18.26
CA ILE A 804 8.78 -6.02 -19.41
C ILE A 804 7.79 -5.49 -20.45
N VAL A 805 7.97 -4.24 -20.82
CA VAL A 805 7.08 -3.53 -21.73
C VAL A 805 7.65 -3.54 -23.14
N CYS A 806 6.98 -4.31 -23.99
CA CYS A 806 7.02 -4.11 -25.42
C CYS A 806 5.57 -3.88 -25.89
N ALA A 807 5.37 -3.13 -26.97
CA ALA A 807 4.10 -2.51 -27.32
C ALA A 807 2.91 -3.44 -27.70
N ASN A 808 2.86 -4.69 -27.23
CA ASN A 808 1.72 -5.61 -27.39
C ASN A 808 1.51 -6.55 -26.17
N CYS A 809 1.86 -6.13 -24.95
CA CYS A 809 1.80 -6.94 -23.71
C CYS A 809 0.41 -7.39 -23.23
N HIS A 810 -0.67 -7.14 -23.98
CA HIS A 810 -2.03 -7.54 -23.56
C HIS A 810 -2.49 -8.90 -24.10
N LEU A 811 -1.65 -9.64 -24.84
CA LEU A 811 -2.07 -10.88 -25.50
C LEU A 811 -1.10 -12.05 -25.22
N ALA A 812 -1.57 -12.96 -24.36
CA ALA A 812 -1.09 -14.31 -24.05
C ALA A 812 0.06 -14.51 -23.05
N ASN A 813 -0.27 -15.08 -21.88
CA ASN A 813 0.65 -15.69 -20.91
C ASN A 813 1.28 -16.98 -21.50
N LYS A 814 2.40 -16.89 -22.22
CA LYS A 814 3.23 -18.07 -22.50
C LYS A 814 4.64 -17.87 -21.93
N PRO A 815 5.19 -18.82 -21.17
CA PRO A 815 6.49 -18.64 -20.51
C PRO A 815 7.64 -18.57 -21.53
N VAL A 816 8.66 -17.76 -21.20
CA VAL A 816 10.02 -17.77 -21.80
C VAL A 816 10.95 -18.25 -20.71
N ASP A 817 11.92 -19.10 -21.08
CA ASP A 817 12.84 -19.71 -20.13
C ASP A 817 14.24 -19.09 -20.26
N ILE A 818 14.91 -18.91 -19.12
CA ILE A 818 16.27 -18.38 -19.04
C ILE A 818 17.13 -19.26 -18.14
N GLU A 819 18.30 -19.63 -18.63
CA GLU A 819 19.27 -20.45 -17.93
C GLU A 819 20.57 -19.66 -17.74
N VAL A 820 20.99 -19.48 -16.49
CA VAL A 820 22.23 -18.80 -16.08
C VAL A 820 22.93 -19.61 -14.98
N PRO A 821 24.26 -19.48 -14.81
CA PRO A 821 24.96 -20.07 -13.68
C PRO A 821 24.45 -19.53 -12.34
N GLN A 822 24.45 -20.35 -11.30
CA GLN A 822 24.02 -19.94 -9.96
C GLN A 822 24.94 -18.87 -9.35
N ALA A 823 26.25 -18.94 -9.64
CA ALA A 823 27.24 -17.99 -9.16
C ALA A 823 28.34 -17.78 -10.21
N VAL A 824 28.90 -16.57 -10.24
CA VAL A 824 30.02 -16.18 -11.10
C VAL A 824 31.04 -15.39 -10.30
N LEU A 825 32.31 -15.51 -10.70
CA LEU A 825 33.39 -14.68 -10.14
C LEU A 825 33.40 -13.30 -10.82
N PRO A 826 34.04 -12.29 -10.20
CA PRO A 826 34.36 -11.02 -10.85
C PRO A 826 35.10 -11.19 -12.19
N ASP A 827 34.91 -10.23 -13.11
CA ASP A 827 35.58 -10.16 -14.43
C ASP A 827 35.57 -11.49 -15.23
N THR A 828 34.45 -12.20 -15.22
CA THR A 828 34.31 -13.52 -15.85
C THR A 828 33.20 -13.51 -16.89
N VAL A 829 33.46 -14.11 -18.06
CA VAL A 829 32.46 -14.28 -19.12
C VAL A 829 31.67 -15.56 -18.90
N PHE A 830 30.34 -15.48 -18.90
CA PHE A 830 29.43 -16.61 -18.79
C PHE A 830 28.31 -16.57 -19.84
N GLU A 831 27.66 -17.71 -20.06
CA GLU A 831 26.53 -17.83 -20.99
C GLU A 831 25.19 -17.66 -20.27
N ALA A 832 24.32 -16.82 -20.84
CA ALA A 832 22.89 -16.76 -20.48
C ALA A 832 22.06 -17.26 -21.67
N VAL A 833 21.35 -18.37 -21.49
CA VAL A 833 20.62 -19.06 -22.57
C VAL A 833 19.14 -18.76 -22.47
N VAL A 834 18.57 -18.14 -23.49
CA VAL A 834 17.14 -17.76 -23.56
C VAL A 834 16.40 -18.65 -24.55
N ARG A 835 15.35 -19.34 -24.09
CA ARG A 835 14.54 -20.25 -24.91
C ARG A 835 13.15 -19.66 -25.16
N ILE A 836 12.78 -19.51 -26.44
CA ILE A 836 11.52 -18.94 -26.88
C ILE A 836 10.66 -20.02 -27.56
N PRO A 837 9.74 -20.70 -26.83
CA PRO A 837 8.96 -21.80 -27.39
C PRO A 837 7.84 -21.31 -28.31
N TYR A 838 7.78 -21.70 -29.58
CA TYR A 838 6.63 -21.34 -30.43
C TYR A 838 6.24 -22.47 -31.38
N ASP A 839 4.98 -22.47 -31.83
CA ASP A 839 4.50 -23.44 -32.80
C ASP A 839 5.07 -23.08 -34.18
N LYS A 840 5.91 -23.97 -34.73
CA LYS A 840 6.59 -23.77 -36.02
C LYS A 840 5.65 -23.82 -37.23
N GLN A 841 4.39 -24.24 -37.05
CA GLN A 841 3.36 -24.26 -38.10
C GLN A 841 2.69 -22.90 -38.30
N LEU A 842 2.78 -22.03 -37.29
CA LEU A 842 2.23 -20.69 -37.32
C LEU A 842 2.97 -19.78 -38.32
N LYS A 843 2.22 -18.95 -39.05
CA LYS A 843 2.74 -18.04 -40.07
C LYS A 843 2.37 -16.59 -39.77
N GLN A 844 3.30 -15.67 -40.03
CA GLN A 844 3.10 -14.21 -39.94
C GLN A 844 3.08 -13.57 -41.33
N VAL A 845 2.58 -12.34 -41.44
CA VAL A 845 2.71 -11.56 -42.68
C VAL A 845 4.13 -10.99 -42.78
N LEU A 846 4.82 -11.28 -43.86
CA LEU A 846 6.15 -10.73 -44.15
C LEU A 846 6.04 -9.30 -44.69
N ALA A 847 7.15 -8.57 -44.75
CA ALA A 847 7.20 -7.20 -45.27
C ALA A 847 6.64 -7.04 -46.72
N ASN A 848 6.60 -8.14 -47.48
CA ASN A 848 6.04 -8.20 -48.82
C ASN A 848 4.54 -8.57 -48.87
N GLY A 849 3.85 -8.64 -47.73
CA GLY A 849 2.43 -8.97 -47.61
C GLY A 849 2.07 -10.46 -47.72
N LYS A 850 3.04 -11.38 -47.90
CA LYS A 850 2.79 -12.84 -47.95
C LYS A 850 2.90 -13.50 -46.57
N LYS A 851 2.22 -14.63 -46.37
CA LYS A 851 2.35 -15.45 -45.15
C LYS A 851 3.67 -16.24 -45.15
N GLY A 852 4.52 -16.06 -44.15
CA GLY A 852 5.83 -16.72 -43.99
C GLY A 852 6.11 -17.18 -42.55
N THR A 853 7.28 -17.77 -42.29
CA THR A 853 7.68 -18.29 -40.97
C THR A 853 7.81 -17.18 -39.92
N LEU A 854 7.61 -17.54 -38.64
CA LEU A 854 7.72 -16.61 -37.52
C LEU A 854 9.17 -16.21 -37.23
N ASN A 855 9.36 -14.92 -36.96
CA ASN A 855 10.58 -14.39 -36.37
C ASN A 855 10.42 -14.34 -34.85
N VAL A 856 11.55 -14.39 -34.15
CA VAL A 856 11.62 -14.24 -32.69
C VAL A 856 12.60 -13.12 -32.34
N GLY A 857 12.51 -12.63 -31.11
CA GLY A 857 13.44 -11.67 -30.54
C GLY A 857 13.43 -11.74 -29.02
N ALA A 858 14.46 -11.21 -28.38
CA ALA A 858 14.58 -11.16 -26.92
C ALA A 858 15.16 -9.83 -26.44
N VAL A 859 14.79 -9.45 -25.22
CA VAL A 859 15.45 -8.42 -24.43
C VAL A 859 15.93 -9.05 -23.13
N LEU A 860 17.19 -8.82 -22.78
CA LEU A 860 17.83 -9.26 -21.56
C LEU A 860 18.22 -8.02 -20.75
N ILE A 861 17.68 -7.90 -19.54
CA ILE A 861 17.92 -6.80 -18.62
C ILE A 861 18.85 -7.31 -17.52
N LEU A 862 20.08 -6.85 -17.55
CA LEU A 862 21.11 -7.21 -16.58
C LEU A 862 21.20 -6.13 -15.47
N PRO A 863 21.69 -6.51 -14.28
CA PRO A 863 22.04 -5.56 -13.23
C PRO A 863 23.10 -4.56 -13.70
N ASP A 864 23.17 -3.41 -13.03
CA ASP A 864 24.20 -2.42 -13.33
C ASP A 864 25.61 -3.02 -13.11
N GLY A 865 26.53 -2.69 -14.02
CA GLY A 865 27.89 -3.23 -14.04
C GLY A 865 28.09 -4.49 -14.91
N PHE A 866 27.04 -5.30 -15.13
CA PHE A 866 27.07 -6.43 -16.06
C PHE A 866 26.87 -5.94 -17.51
N GLU A 867 27.63 -6.49 -18.46
CA GLU A 867 27.56 -6.06 -19.86
C GLU A 867 27.82 -7.20 -20.84
N LEU A 868 27.58 -6.94 -22.13
CA LEU A 868 27.93 -7.89 -23.20
C LEU A 868 29.46 -8.05 -23.26
N ALA A 869 29.94 -9.29 -23.31
CA ALA A 869 31.37 -9.56 -23.35
C ALA A 869 32.04 -8.97 -24.62
N PRO A 870 33.20 -8.29 -24.50
CA PRO A 870 34.00 -7.86 -25.65
C PRO A 870 34.36 -9.01 -26.59
N LEU A 871 34.45 -8.76 -27.90
CA LEU A 871 34.64 -9.80 -28.93
C LEU A 871 35.93 -10.62 -28.77
N ASP A 872 36.95 -10.03 -28.15
CA ASP A 872 38.24 -10.63 -27.82
C ASP A 872 38.18 -11.55 -26.57
N ARG A 873 37.20 -11.33 -25.68
CA ARG A 873 36.96 -12.13 -24.46
C ARG A 873 36.03 -13.34 -24.70
N ILE A 874 35.37 -13.41 -25.86
CA ILE A 874 34.47 -14.52 -26.21
C ILE A 874 35.27 -15.70 -26.77
N SER A 875 35.17 -16.87 -26.13
CA SER A 875 35.85 -18.10 -26.54
C SER A 875 35.41 -18.61 -27.93
N PRO A 876 36.25 -19.37 -28.66
CA PRO A 876 35.86 -19.95 -29.96
C PRO A 876 34.60 -20.82 -29.90
N GLU A 877 34.44 -21.59 -28.82
CA GLU A 877 33.27 -22.45 -28.58
C GLU A 877 31.99 -21.61 -28.41
N LEU A 878 32.07 -20.49 -27.68
CA LEU A 878 30.93 -19.60 -27.48
C LEU A 878 30.58 -18.84 -28.77
N LYS A 879 31.57 -18.49 -29.60
CA LYS A 879 31.34 -17.90 -30.94
C LYS A 879 30.56 -18.84 -31.86
N GLU A 880 30.84 -20.14 -31.81
CA GLU A 880 30.09 -21.15 -32.58
C GLU A 880 28.62 -21.22 -32.14
N LYS A 881 28.35 -21.22 -30.83
CA LYS A 881 26.99 -21.22 -30.27
C LYS A 881 26.19 -19.95 -30.61
N ILE A 882 26.82 -18.77 -30.59
CA ILE A 882 26.20 -17.49 -30.96
C ILE A 882 25.86 -17.46 -32.46
N GLY A 883 26.76 -18.01 -33.29
CA GLY A 883 26.63 -17.95 -34.75
C GLY A 883 26.65 -16.52 -35.29
N ASN A 884 25.80 -16.22 -36.28
CA ASN A 884 25.73 -14.89 -36.92
C ASN A 884 24.78 -13.91 -36.21
N LEU A 885 24.54 -14.08 -34.92
CA LEU A 885 23.69 -13.19 -34.14
C LEU A 885 24.44 -11.90 -33.79
N SER A 886 23.79 -10.77 -33.96
CA SER A 886 24.27 -9.47 -33.50
C SER A 886 23.39 -8.94 -32.37
N PHE A 887 24.03 -8.42 -31.33
CA PHE A 887 23.37 -7.85 -30.15
C PHE A 887 23.46 -6.33 -30.21
N GLN A 888 22.43 -5.65 -29.73
CA GLN A 888 22.41 -4.19 -29.63
C GLN A 888 22.09 -3.80 -28.19
N SER A 889 22.67 -2.70 -27.72
CA SER A 889 22.21 -2.09 -26.47
C SER A 889 20.86 -1.44 -26.72
N TYR A 890 19.93 -1.59 -25.78
CA TYR A 890 18.61 -0.97 -25.85
C TYR A 890 18.69 0.57 -25.96
N ARG A 891 19.71 1.16 -25.33
CA ARG A 891 20.11 2.57 -25.51
C ARG A 891 21.64 2.68 -25.51
N PRO A 892 22.23 3.69 -26.19
CA PRO A 892 23.68 3.92 -26.18
C PRO A 892 24.29 4.00 -24.76
N ASN A 893 23.53 4.54 -23.80
CA ASN A 893 23.98 4.77 -22.42
C ASN A 893 23.56 3.65 -21.43
N LYS A 894 22.92 2.56 -21.90
CA LYS A 894 22.45 1.44 -21.05
C LYS A 894 22.99 0.12 -21.60
N ARG A 895 24.28 -0.14 -21.35
CA ARG A 895 25.01 -1.33 -21.85
C ARG A 895 24.57 -2.64 -21.19
N ASN A 896 23.94 -2.56 -20.03
CA ASN A 896 23.38 -3.70 -19.29
C ASN A 896 22.02 -4.18 -19.83
N ILE A 897 21.43 -3.49 -20.81
CA ILE A 897 20.15 -3.87 -21.41
C ILE A 897 20.38 -4.24 -22.87
N ILE A 898 20.26 -5.53 -23.18
CA ILE A 898 20.67 -6.10 -24.47
C ILE A 898 19.42 -6.56 -25.24
N VAL A 899 19.32 -6.16 -26.50
CA VAL A 899 18.21 -6.50 -27.40
C VAL A 899 18.72 -7.26 -28.60
N ILE A 900 17.94 -8.25 -29.03
CA ILE A 900 18.19 -9.01 -30.25
C ILE A 900 16.89 -9.34 -30.96
N GLY A 901 16.92 -9.24 -32.29
CA GLY A 901 15.80 -9.56 -33.16
C GLY A 901 15.32 -8.36 -33.99
N PRO A 902 14.51 -8.61 -35.03
CA PRO A 902 13.93 -9.91 -35.37
C PRO A 902 14.90 -10.87 -36.08
N VAL A 903 14.96 -12.11 -35.61
CA VAL A 903 15.74 -13.19 -36.24
C VAL A 903 14.87 -14.39 -36.62
N PRO A 904 15.26 -15.21 -37.62
CA PRO A 904 14.47 -16.36 -38.04
C PRO A 904 14.25 -17.37 -36.90
N GLY A 905 13.01 -17.49 -36.42
CA GLY A 905 12.69 -18.32 -35.26
C GLY A 905 12.96 -19.80 -35.47
N GLN A 906 12.96 -20.31 -36.71
CA GLN A 906 13.24 -21.73 -36.98
C GLN A 906 14.69 -22.10 -36.66
N LYS A 907 15.59 -21.13 -36.74
CA LYS A 907 17.02 -21.28 -36.49
C LYS A 907 17.42 -20.84 -35.07
N TYR A 908 16.74 -19.83 -34.53
CA TYR A 908 17.13 -19.15 -33.28
C TYR A 908 16.04 -19.21 -32.20
N SER A 909 15.42 -20.38 -31.99
CA SER A 909 14.50 -20.58 -30.87
C SER A 909 15.19 -20.62 -29.50
N GLU A 910 16.52 -20.82 -29.51
CA GLU A 910 17.42 -20.71 -28.37
C GLU A 910 18.48 -19.66 -28.72
N ILE A 911 18.68 -18.69 -27.85
CA ILE A 911 19.58 -17.54 -28.05
C ILE A 911 20.54 -17.48 -26.88
N VAL A 912 21.85 -17.50 -27.18
CA VAL A 912 22.92 -17.48 -26.17
C VAL A 912 23.50 -16.06 -26.09
N PHE A 913 23.43 -15.44 -24.92
CA PHE A 913 24.02 -14.13 -24.63
C PHE A 913 25.37 -14.31 -23.92
N PRO A 914 26.49 -13.77 -24.44
CA PRO A 914 27.77 -13.75 -23.76
C PRO A 914 27.85 -12.57 -22.78
N ILE A 915 27.79 -12.83 -21.47
CA ILE A 915 27.76 -11.77 -20.44
C ILE A 915 29.06 -11.72 -19.68
N LEU A 916 29.59 -10.52 -19.45
CA LEU A 916 30.73 -10.25 -18.58
C LEU A 916 30.23 -9.78 -17.21
N SER A 917 30.67 -10.45 -16.14
CA SER A 917 30.41 -10.01 -14.77
C SER A 917 31.28 -8.79 -14.40
N PRO A 918 30.78 -7.87 -13.56
CA PRO A 918 31.54 -6.73 -13.10
C PRO A 918 32.65 -7.14 -12.12
N ASP A 919 33.60 -6.24 -11.92
CA ASP A 919 34.64 -6.36 -10.90
C ASP A 919 34.47 -5.29 -9.82
N PRO A 920 34.07 -5.68 -8.59
CA PRO A 920 33.96 -4.76 -7.44
C PRO A 920 35.28 -4.05 -7.09
N ALA A 921 36.43 -4.59 -7.46
CA ALA A 921 37.72 -3.94 -7.22
C ALA A 921 37.93 -2.70 -8.10
N THR A 922 37.24 -2.61 -9.25
CA THR A 922 37.38 -1.50 -10.20
C THR A 922 36.11 -0.64 -10.31
N LYS A 923 34.92 -1.18 -10.00
CA LYS A 923 33.64 -0.46 -10.00
C LYS A 923 33.12 -0.32 -8.56
N LYS A 924 33.26 0.87 -7.97
CA LYS A 924 32.91 1.16 -6.56
C LYS A 924 31.44 0.91 -6.20
N ASP A 925 30.53 0.98 -7.18
CA ASP A 925 29.08 0.80 -6.99
C ASP A 925 28.62 -0.68 -7.10
N VAL A 926 29.55 -1.63 -7.21
CA VAL A 926 29.27 -3.07 -7.33
C VAL A 926 29.70 -3.79 -6.06
N HIS A 927 28.83 -4.65 -5.54
CA HIS A 927 29.06 -5.40 -4.30
C HIS A 927 28.88 -6.91 -4.51
N PHE A 928 29.48 -7.73 -3.64
CA PHE A 928 29.31 -9.19 -3.67
C PHE A 928 27.91 -9.61 -3.18
N LEU A 929 26.92 -9.45 -4.04
CA LEU A 929 25.52 -9.67 -3.75
C LEU A 929 24.86 -10.62 -4.76
N LYS A 930 23.60 -10.93 -4.47
CA LYS A 930 22.72 -11.63 -5.40
C LYS A 930 22.01 -10.61 -6.27
N TYR A 931 22.06 -10.83 -7.57
CA TYR A 931 21.57 -9.91 -8.57
C TYR A 931 20.49 -10.54 -9.45
N PRO A 932 19.39 -9.84 -9.74
CA PRO A 932 18.34 -10.36 -10.62
C PRO A 932 18.62 -10.08 -12.10
N ILE A 933 18.32 -11.04 -12.97
CA ILE A 933 18.35 -10.93 -14.43
C ILE A 933 16.92 -11.14 -14.95
N TYR A 934 16.45 -10.24 -15.81
CA TYR A 934 15.11 -10.33 -16.39
C TYR A 934 15.16 -10.56 -17.89
N VAL A 935 14.27 -11.40 -18.41
CA VAL A 935 14.18 -11.69 -19.85
C VAL A 935 12.76 -11.49 -20.38
N GLY A 936 12.67 -10.91 -21.57
CA GLY A 936 11.45 -10.83 -22.36
C GLY A 936 11.67 -11.44 -23.74
N GLY A 937 10.83 -12.40 -24.14
CA GLY A 937 10.91 -13.04 -25.46
C GLY A 937 9.64 -12.82 -26.29
N ASN A 938 9.81 -12.52 -27.58
CA ASN A 938 8.73 -12.26 -28.53
C ASN A 938 8.69 -13.34 -29.64
N ARG A 939 7.47 -13.72 -30.05
CA ARG A 939 7.16 -14.67 -31.14
C ARG A 939 6.26 -13.93 -32.12
N GLY A 940 6.61 -13.83 -33.39
CA GLY A 940 5.80 -13.05 -34.35
C GLY A 940 5.88 -11.55 -34.10
N ARG A 941 4.83 -10.79 -34.44
CA ARG A 941 4.90 -9.32 -34.50
C ARG A 941 4.38 -8.59 -33.25
N GLY A 942 5.36 -8.04 -32.54
CA GLY A 942 5.36 -6.83 -31.70
C GLY A 942 6.73 -6.14 -31.82
N GLN A 943 7.34 -6.19 -33.01
CA GLN A 943 8.68 -5.68 -33.29
C GLN A 943 8.61 -4.16 -33.38
N ILE A 944 9.12 -3.48 -32.36
CA ILE A 944 9.48 -2.06 -32.46
C ILE A 944 10.74 -2.05 -33.33
N TYR A 945 10.62 -1.53 -34.55
CA TYR A 945 11.82 -1.11 -35.28
C TYR A 945 12.52 -0.04 -34.42
N PRO A 946 13.85 -0.01 -34.32
CA PRO A 946 14.56 1.00 -33.54
C PRO A 946 14.17 2.46 -33.89
N ASP A 947 13.59 2.67 -35.07
CA ASP A 947 13.09 3.95 -35.56
C ASP A 947 11.64 4.29 -35.16
N GLY A 948 10.93 3.41 -34.45
CA GLY A 948 9.55 3.61 -34.00
C GLY A 948 8.46 3.41 -35.06
N SER A 949 8.79 2.94 -36.26
CA SER A 949 7.81 2.75 -37.34
C SER A 949 6.78 1.64 -37.04
N LYS A 950 5.51 1.90 -37.38
CA LYS A 950 4.44 0.90 -37.31
C LYS A 950 4.58 -0.10 -38.45
N SER A 951 4.00 -1.26 -38.22
CA SER A 951 4.46 -2.49 -38.81
C SER A 951 3.24 -3.16 -39.48
N ASN A 952 3.34 -3.70 -40.70
CA ASN A 952 2.24 -4.36 -41.45
C ASN A 952 1.52 -5.60 -40.81
N ASN A 953 1.64 -5.81 -39.51
CA ASN A 953 0.99 -6.86 -38.68
C ASN A 953 0.31 -6.20 -37.46
N THR A 954 0.18 -4.86 -37.43
CA THR A 954 -0.65 -4.14 -36.46
C THR A 954 -2.07 -4.00 -36.98
N VAL A 955 -3.03 -3.79 -36.09
CA VAL A 955 -4.36 -3.31 -36.44
C VAL A 955 -4.24 -1.82 -36.82
N TYR A 956 -4.74 -1.47 -37.99
CA TYR A 956 -4.90 -0.07 -38.40
C TYR A 956 -6.29 0.39 -38.01
N ASN A 957 -6.37 1.44 -37.20
CA ASN A 957 -7.62 2.02 -36.74
C ASN A 957 -7.92 3.31 -37.51
N ALA A 958 -9.20 3.66 -37.60
CA ALA A 958 -9.68 4.86 -38.25
C ALA A 958 -9.14 6.11 -37.54
N THR A 959 -8.48 6.99 -38.28
CA THR A 959 -7.95 8.25 -37.73
C THR A 959 -9.01 9.34 -37.59
N SER A 960 -10.22 9.12 -38.13
CA SER A 960 -11.38 9.98 -37.95
C SER A 960 -12.69 9.18 -37.89
N ALA A 961 -13.75 9.80 -37.35
CA ALA A 961 -15.12 9.29 -37.45
C ALA A 961 -15.77 9.78 -38.75
N GLY A 962 -16.62 8.97 -39.38
CA GLY A 962 -17.28 9.39 -40.62
C GLY A 962 -17.81 8.23 -41.45
N ILE A 963 -18.11 8.50 -42.72
CA ILE A 963 -18.54 7.51 -43.71
C ILE A 963 -17.36 7.18 -44.62
N VAL A 964 -17.04 5.91 -44.77
CA VAL A 964 -16.02 5.45 -45.73
C VAL A 964 -16.51 5.73 -47.14
N SER A 965 -15.96 6.74 -47.80
CA SER A 965 -16.42 7.18 -49.13
C SER A 965 -15.75 6.43 -50.27
N ARG A 966 -14.52 5.95 -50.06
CA ARG A 966 -13.73 5.27 -51.10
C ARG A 966 -12.64 4.37 -50.52
N ILE A 967 -12.46 3.18 -51.08
CA ILE A 967 -11.37 2.24 -50.75
C ILE A 967 -10.60 1.90 -52.04
N VAL A 968 -9.33 2.30 -52.14
CA VAL A 968 -8.47 2.02 -53.30
C VAL A 968 -7.38 1.02 -52.93
N ARG A 969 -7.24 -0.07 -53.70
CA ARG A 969 -6.16 -1.05 -53.52
C ARG A 969 -4.89 -0.61 -54.28
N LYS A 970 -3.74 -0.55 -53.60
CA LYS A 970 -2.46 -0.12 -54.21
C LYS A 970 -1.77 -1.24 -55.00
N GLU A 971 -0.96 -0.87 -56.00
CA GLU A 971 -0.27 -1.80 -56.93
C GLU A 971 0.62 -2.85 -56.23
N LYS A 972 1.27 -2.49 -55.12
CA LYS A 972 2.13 -3.39 -54.31
C LYS A 972 1.36 -4.14 -53.21
N GLY A 973 0.03 -4.07 -53.22
CA GLY A 973 -0.84 -4.49 -52.12
C GLY A 973 -1.06 -3.37 -51.09
N GLY A 974 -2.04 -3.55 -50.20
CA GLY A 974 -2.47 -2.52 -49.23
C GLY A 974 -3.63 -1.68 -49.76
N TYR A 975 -4.14 -0.78 -48.91
CA TYR A 975 -5.36 -0.03 -49.16
C TYR A 975 -5.19 1.45 -48.81
N GLU A 976 -5.94 2.29 -49.50
CA GLU A 976 -6.13 3.70 -49.17
C GLU A 976 -7.62 3.91 -48.92
N ILE A 977 -7.98 4.26 -47.69
CA ILE A 977 -9.36 4.44 -47.27
C ILE A 977 -9.61 5.93 -47.09
N THR A 978 -10.56 6.48 -47.83
CA THR A 978 -11.04 7.85 -47.66
C THR A 978 -12.28 7.83 -46.76
N ILE A 979 -12.22 8.53 -45.64
CA ILE A 979 -13.30 8.69 -44.65
C ILE A 979 -13.78 10.14 -44.74
N VAL A 980 -15.06 10.34 -45.01
CA VAL A 980 -15.70 11.68 -45.03
C VAL A 980 -16.39 11.89 -43.69
N ASP A 981 -15.99 12.91 -42.94
CA ASP A 981 -16.68 13.31 -41.72
C ASP A 981 -18.12 13.76 -42.07
N ALA A 982 -19.11 13.22 -41.35
CA ALA A 982 -20.52 13.46 -41.61
C ALA A 982 -21.00 14.86 -41.17
N SER A 983 -20.21 15.57 -40.37
CA SER A 983 -20.57 16.87 -39.77
C SER A 983 -20.10 18.08 -40.59
N ASP A 984 -18.95 17.99 -41.25
CA ASP A 984 -18.33 19.11 -42.00
C ASP A 984 -17.90 18.75 -43.43
N GLY A 985 -17.98 17.46 -43.83
CA GLY A 985 -17.60 16.97 -45.16
C GLY A 985 -16.09 16.83 -45.37
N HIS A 986 -15.26 16.97 -44.32
CA HIS A 986 -13.81 16.84 -44.42
C HIS A 986 -13.38 15.40 -44.75
N GLN A 987 -12.39 15.25 -45.63
CA GLN A 987 -11.89 13.94 -46.08
C GLN A 987 -10.55 13.60 -45.44
N VAL A 988 -10.53 12.50 -44.69
CA VAL A 988 -9.31 11.92 -44.09
C VAL A 988 -8.94 10.65 -44.84
N VAL A 989 -7.65 10.48 -45.15
CA VAL A 989 -7.15 9.33 -45.92
C VAL A 989 -6.24 8.45 -45.04
N ASP A 990 -6.71 7.25 -44.72
CA ASP A 990 -5.95 6.24 -44.01
C ASP A 990 -5.22 5.29 -44.97
N ILE A 991 -3.90 5.18 -44.81
CA ILE A 991 -3.05 4.31 -45.65
C ILE A 991 -2.71 3.02 -44.90
N ILE A 992 -3.15 1.91 -45.46
CA ILE A 992 -2.90 0.56 -44.95
C ILE A 992 -1.84 -0.13 -45.83
N PRO A 993 -0.74 -0.64 -45.24
CA PRO A 993 0.29 -1.35 -46.00
C PRO A 993 -0.20 -2.73 -46.50
N PRO A 994 0.54 -3.39 -47.41
CA PRO A 994 0.22 -4.74 -47.86
C PRO A 994 0.18 -5.76 -46.72
N GLY A 995 -0.89 -6.56 -46.66
CA GLY A 995 -0.97 -7.72 -45.76
C GLY A 995 -2.27 -7.86 -44.95
N PRO A 996 -2.65 -6.85 -44.15
CA PRO A 996 -3.87 -6.89 -43.33
C PRO A 996 -5.14 -7.06 -44.18
N GLU A 997 -6.11 -7.84 -43.68
CA GLU A 997 -7.43 -7.95 -44.32
C GLU A 997 -8.31 -6.78 -43.86
N LEU A 998 -9.01 -6.12 -44.77
CA LEU A 998 -9.97 -5.05 -44.45
C LEU A 998 -11.18 -5.60 -43.71
N LEU A 999 -11.66 -4.87 -42.70
CA LEU A 999 -12.92 -5.14 -42.00
C LEU A 999 -14.07 -4.22 -42.44
N VAL A 1000 -13.75 -3.12 -43.13
CA VAL A 1000 -14.71 -2.07 -43.47
C VAL A 1000 -15.03 -2.05 -44.96
N SER A 1001 -16.22 -1.57 -45.31
CA SER A 1001 -16.70 -1.42 -46.70
C SER A 1001 -17.04 0.03 -47.07
N GLU A 1002 -17.04 0.35 -48.36
CA GLU A 1002 -17.52 1.66 -48.85
C GLU A 1002 -19.00 1.89 -48.46
N GLY A 1003 -19.32 3.09 -47.97
CA GLY A 1003 -20.63 3.48 -47.45
C GLY A 1003 -20.86 3.19 -45.95
N GLU A 1004 -19.91 2.53 -45.28
CA GLU A 1004 -20.01 2.20 -43.86
C GLU A 1004 -19.71 3.41 -42.96
N SER A 1005 -20.52 3.61 -41.92
CA SER A 1005 -20.26 4.61 -40.88
C SER A 1005 -19.36 4.02 -39.79
N ILE A 1006 -18.23 4.67 -39.54
CA ILE A 1006 -17.19 4.21 -38.61
C ILE A 1006 -16.86 5.30 -37.59
N LYS A 1007 -16.48 4.87 -36.37
CA LYS A 1007 -16.09 5.78 -35.28
C LYS A 1007 -14.58 6.01 -35.28
N LEU A 1008 -14.14 7.11 -34.66
CA LEU A 1008 -12.74 7.36 -34.34
C LEU A 1008 -12.15 6.16 -33.58
N ASP A 1009 -10.96 5.72 -33.99
CA ASP A 1009 -10.24 4.57 -33.44
C ASP A 1009 -10.90 3.19 -33.70
N GLN A 1010 -11.92 3.11 -34.55
CA GLN A 1010 -12.50 1.83 -34.97
C GLN A 1010 -11.51 1.05 -35.86
N PRO A 1011 -11.32 -0.28 -35.65
CA PRO A 1011 -10.45 -1.09 -36.49
C PRO A 1011 -10.87 -1.11 -37.96
N LEU A 1012 -9.98 -0.69 -38.86
CA LEU A 1012 -10.15 -0.76 -40.32
C LEU A 1012 -9.70 -2.12 -40.88
N THR A 1013 -8.80 -2.81 -40.19
CA THR A 1013 -8.23 -4.10 -40.61
C THR A 1013 -8.33 -5.14 -39.52
N SER A 1014 -8.43 -6.42 -39.89
CA SER A 1014 -8.37 -7.52 -38.93
C SER A 1014 -6.94 -7.71 -38.44
N ASN A 1015 -6.82 -8.26 -37.24
CA ASN A 1015 -5.54 -8.64 -36.68
C ASN A 1015 -5.22 -10.09 -37.09
N PRO A 1016 -4.23 -10.36 -37.97
CA PRO A 1016 -3.80 -11.73 -38.21
C PRO A 1016 -2.91 -12.23 -37.05
N ASN A 1017 -3.22 -11.91 -35.79
CA ASN A 1017 -2.27 -12.02 -34.69
C ASN A 1017 -1.84 -13.47 -34.48
N VAL A 1018 -0.55 -13.70 -34.72
CA VAL A 1018 0.10 -14.98 -34.43
C VAL A 1018 1.37 -14.68 -33.63
N GLY A 1019 1.22 -14.33 -32.37
CA GLY A 1019 2.36 -13.97 -31.54
C GLY A 1019 2.00 -13.38 -30.18
N GLY A 1020 2.56 -13.94 -29.12
CA GLY A 1020 2.42 -13.44 -27.74
C GLY A 1020 3.79 -13.23 -27.11
N PHE A 1021 3.85 -12.40 -26.08
CA PHE A 1021 5.06 -12.08 -25.34
C PHE A 1021 5.19 -12.99 -24.13
N GLY A 1022 6.39 -13.54 -23.90
CA GLY A 1022 6.69 -14.30 -22.69
C GLY A 1022 7.76 -13.63 -21.86
N GLN A 1023 7.66 -13.76 -20.55
CA GLN A 1023 8.61 -13.21 -19.58
C GLN A 1023 9.19 -14.34 -18.73
N GLY A 1024 10.40 -14.12 -18.25
CA GLY A 1024 11.09 -14.96 -17.28
C GLY A 1024 12.11 -14.15 -16.49
N ASP A 1025 12.56 -14.70 -15.39
CA ASP A 1025 13.55 -14.10 -14.50
C ASP A 1025 14.48 -15.18 -13.96
N ALA A 1026 15.70 -14.78 -13.65
CA ALA A 1026 16.70 -15.60 -12.99
C ALA A 1026 17.50 -14.75 -12.00
N GLU A 1027 18.24 -15.39 -11.11
CA GLU A 1027 19.11 -14.70 -10.17
C GLU A 1027 20.52 -15.28 -10.27
N ILE A 1028 21.52 -14.41 -10.14
CA ILE A 1028 22.94 -14.75 -10.19
C ILE A 1028 23.66 -14.18 -8.97
N VAL A 1029 24.56 -14.95 -8.38
CA VAL A 1029 25.38 -14.48 -7.25
C VAL A 1029 26.75 -14.04 -7.76
N LEU A 1030 27.15 -12.79 -7.49
CA LEU A 1030 28.53 -12.35 -7.67
C LEU A 1030 29.33 -12.80 -6.45
N GLN A 1031 30.16 -13.82 -6.63
CA GLN A 1031 30.82 -14.52 -5.54
C GLN A 1031 32.14 -13.84 -5.14
N ASP A 1032 32.29 -13.55 -3.85
CA ASP A 1032 33.57 -13.12 -3.28
C ASP A 1032 34.60 -14.27 -3.30
N PRO A 1033 35.74 -14.10 -4.02
CA PRO A 1033 36.82 -15.08 -4.02
C PRO A 1033 37.37 -15.40 -2.61
N LEU A 1034 37.42 -14.42 -1.71
CA LEU A 1034 37.92 -14.61 -0.33
C LEU A 1034 36.99 -15.51 0.48
N ARG A 1035 35.67 -15.39 0.28
CA ARG A 1035 34.69 -16.27 0.92
C ARG A 1035 34.84 -17.73 0.50
N VAL A 1036 35.19 -17.98 -0.77
CA VAL A 1036 35.48 -19.34 -1.26
C VAL A 1036 36.76 -19.89 -0.62
N GLN A 1037 37.80 -19.07 -0.53
CA GLN A 1037 39.04 -19.45 0.16
C GLN A 1037 38.81 -19.71 1.66
N GLY A 1038 38.01 -18.87 2.33
CA GLY A 1038 37.60 -19.06 3.72
C GLY A 1038 36.79 -20.35 3.92
N LEU A 1039 35.88 -20.69 3.00
CA LEU A 1039 35.14 -21.95 3.05
C LEU A 1039 36.05 -23.16 2.84
N LEU A 1040 37.02 -23.08 1.91
CA LEU A 1040 38.01 -24.14 1.70
C LEU A 1040 38.90 -24.31 2.94
N PHE A 1041 39.31 -23.20 3.57
CA PHE A 1041 40.06 -23.23 4.82
C PHE A 1041 39.23 -23.83 5.97
N PHE A 1042 37.95 -23.46 6.08
CA PHE A 1042 37.02 -24.01 7.07
C PHE A 1042 36.78 -25.52 6.85
N LEU A 1043 36.57 -25.95 5.61
CA LEU A 1043 36.41 -27.38 5.30
C LEU A 1043 37.71 -28.14 5.60
N ALA A 1044 38.87 -27.57 5.26
CA ALA A 1044 40.16 -28.15 5.62
C ALA A 1044 40.35 -28.24 7.13
N SER A 1045 39.95 -27.21 7.89
CA SER A 1045 40.05 -27.19 9.36
C SER A 1045 39.09 -28.17 10.02
N VAL A 1046 37.87 -28.34 9.49
CA VAL A 1046 36.91 -29.35 9.93
C VAL A 1046 37.45 -30.76 9.68
N ILE A 1047 38.01 -31.03 8.50
CA ILE A 1047 38.64 -32.32 8.20
C ILE A 1047 39.82 -32.56 9.14
N LEU A 1048 40.66 -31.55 9.38
CA LEU A 1048 41.79 -31.65 10.30
C LEU A 1048 41.32 -31.93 11.73
N ALA A 1049 40.29 -31.23 12.20
CA ALA A 1049 39.69 -31.44 13.53
C ALA A 1049 39.07 -32.83 13.68
N GLN A 1050 38.40 -33.35 12.64
CA GLN A 1050 37.89 -34.72 12.61
C GLN A 1050 39.02 -35.74 12.68
N VAL A 1051 40.13 -35.52 11.96
CA VAL A 1051 41.33 -36.37 12.05
C VAL A 1051 41.89 -36.34 13.47
N PHE A 1052 42.02 -35.17 14.10
CA PHE A 1052 42.48 -35.04 15.48
C PHE A 1052 41.54 -35.73 16.48
N LEU A 1053 40.22 -35.63 16.29
CA LEU A 1053 39.22 -36.34 17.11
C LEU A 1053 39.38 -37.86 17.00
N VAL A 1054 39.62 -38.39 15.79
CA VAL A 1054 39.87 -39.81 15.57
C VAL A 1054 41.18 -40.25 16.21
N LEU A 1055 42.24 -39.44 16.11
CA LEU A 1055 43.53 -39.71 16.76
C LEU A 1055 43.40 -39.68 18.28
N LYS A 1056 42.71 -38.70 18.85
CA LYS A 1056 42.44 -38.58 20.29
C LYS A 1056 41.59 -39.75 20.80
N LYS A 1057 40.59 -40.19 20.03
CA LYS A 1057 39.79 -41.38 20.33
C LYS A 1057 40.67 -42.64 20.37
N LYS A 1058 41.55 -42.84 19.39
CA LYS A 1058 42.52 -43.95 19.40
C LYS A 1058 43.50 -43.89 20.58
N GLN A 1059 43.89 -42.68 21.00
CA GLN A 1059 44.77 -42.48 22.14
C GLN A 1059 44.04 -42.83 23.45
N PHE A 1060 42.78 -42.42 23.58
CA PHE A 1060 41.91 -42.77 24.71
C PHE A 1060 41.64 -44.28 24.78
N GLU A 1061 41.34 -44.92 23.65
CA GLU A 1061 41.20 -46.37 23.55
C GLU A 1061 42.49 -47.11 23.97
N LYS A 1062 43.67 -46.58 23.62
CA LYS A 1062 44.96 -47.13 24.07
C LYS A 1062 45.20 -46.96 25.58
N VAL A 1063 44.78 -45.83 26.17
CA VAL A 1063 44.88 -45.60 27.61
C VAL A 1063 43.92 -46.52 28.37
N GLN A 1064 42.68 -46.67 27.91
CA GLN A 1064 41.73 -47.64 28.48
C GLN A 1064 42.23 -49.09 28.38
N LEU A 1065 42.84 -49.47 27.25
CA LEU A 1065 43.48 -50.78 27.09
C LEU A 1065 44.69 -50.97 28.02
N TYR A 1066 45.36 -49.89 28.43
CA TYR A 1066 46.46 -49.94 29.38
C TYR A 1066 45.95 -50.05 30.83
N GLU A 1067 44.90 -49.29 31.18
CA GLU A 1067 44.23 -49.36 32.50
C GLU A 1067 43.50 -50.69 32.75
N MET A 1068 42.98 -51.35 31.70
CA MET A 1068 42.36 -52.67 31.82
C MET A 1068 43.35 -53.83 31.96
N ASN A 1069 44.65 -53.60 31.74
CA ASN A 1069 45.71 -54.61 31.85
C ASN A 1069 46.57 -54.47 33.13
N PHE A 1070 46.13 -53.66 34.10
CA PHE A 1070 46.76 -53.51 35.42
C PHE A 1070 45.87 -54.03 36.55
#